data_AF-A0A947FLN8-F1
#
_entry.id   AF-A0A947FLN8-F1
#
_cell.length_a   1.000
_cell.length_b   1.000
_cell.length_c   1.000
_cell.angle_alpha   90.00
_cell.angle_beta   90.00
_cell.angle_gamma   90.00
#
_symmetry.space_group_name_H-M   'P 1'
#
loop_
_entity.id
_entity.type
_entity.pdbx_description
1 polymer ?
#
loop_
_entity_poly.entity_id
_entity_poly.type
_entity_poly.pdbx_seq_one_letter_code
_entity_poly.pdbx_strand_id
1 'polypeptide(L)'
;AIMAKTEDPLHRAALATQLVQDEVSYLLNGLDGGNYLPQDADLTWEKRYGDCKAKSVLLHALLGEMGIQSQTVLVKTRGGDAIPELLPVPGNFDHMIVRATIEGKDYWLDGTSAATRLSNMASVPPFYYALPLTAEGNDLVEMTQRDQPSPTMVMSVVSDYSAGIDLPALFTLEMQFYGAQGAGFRKMADEADEDSLRQVGKSFASSNGGGAVSSVSLEYDDEQAFGTLVVTGIANSDFQWTQGRLVVESDMAPNAAFNANRAKPEWREIPVATNGPMRNRIIGELILPDDMTGFVYEGTEKLEASYANTRISGLSGLQGNRFSGEVEIIQNLGEIAPEQLPEVKRAVRRYASEESRLVAPQDVVWRWELDRKELDKRVAPIITEYGKAIEFAEEDDYTPLTARAGFLHDIYRFEDALADVDVLVEKNTSANVLEWRAGILYSLGRAEDAITDLQSAYDIEPENWTALQLAEMMAYAGRHEEALELLESLPISDEDSWGYAGTYATVMGLKGDAAAALAALAEETADKPQNADGLNADCWFRGLFNTGLEGALEVCTRAIERANNSAPMLDSRAMVHYRMGNYDAALSDLDSALELSPGLSASHYLRGAIRLAMGDKGGREDIEIALRISPELKARYDLHQVKVD
;
A
#
# COMPACT_ATOMS: atom_id res chain seq x y z
N ALA A 1 -47.45 -8.03 16.79
CA ALA A 1 -46.52 -6.89 16.65
C ALA A 1 -46.18 -6.62 15.18
N ILE A 2 -45.54 -7.57 14.47
CA ILE A 2 -45.15 -7.41 13.04
C ILE A 2 -46.35 -7.04 12.14
N MET A 3 -47.46 -7.77 12.22
CA MET A 3 -48.66 -7.49 11.40
C MET A 3 -49.25 -6.08 11.60
N ALA A 4 -48.98 -5.43 12.74
CA ALA A 4 -49.43 -4.07 13.01
C ALA A 4 -48.49 -3.00 12.42
N LYS A 5 -47.24 -3.36 12.07
CA LYS A 5 -46.25 -2.43 11.49
C LYS A 5 -46.44 -2.23 9.99
N THR A 6 -46.91 -3.24 9.27
CA THR A 6 -47.03 -3.22 7.81
C THR A 6 -48.03 -4.25 7.30
N GLU A 7 -48.69 -3.94 6.18
CA GLU A 7 -49.55 -4.88 5.43
C GLU A 7 -48.79 -5.59 4.30
N ASP A 8 -47.62 -5.09 3.91
CA ASP A 8 -46.79 -5.69 2.86
C ASP A 8 -46.24 -7.06 3.29
N PRO A 9 -46.59 -8.16 2.60
CA PRO A 9 -46.09 -9.50 2.91
C PRO A 9 -44.57 -9.61 2.88
N LEU A 10 -43.90 -8.87 1.98
CA LEU A 10 -42.44 -8.91 1.88
C LEU A 10 -41.79 -8.29 3.12
N HIS A 11 -42.25 -7.10 3.50
CA HIS A 11 -41.80 -6.44 4.73
C HIS A 11 -42.12 -7.26 5.99
N ARG A 12 -43.28 -7.95 6.04
CA ARG A 12 -43.59 -8.89 7.14
C ARG A 12 -42.61 -10.05 7.22
N ALA A 13 -42.26 -10.65 6.09
CA ALA A 13 -41.27 -11.71 6.04
C ALA A 13 -39.89 -11.22 6.51
N ALA A 14 -39.45 -10.05 6.07
CA ALA A 14 -38.20 -9.43 6.52
C ALA A 14 -38.18 -9.27 8.06
N LEU A 15 -39.24 -8.68 8.63
CA LEU A 15 -39.35 -8.47 10.07
C LEU A 15 -39.41 -9.77 10.87
N ALA A 16 -40.03 -10.83 10.33
CA ALA A 16 -40.06 -12.14 10.98
C ALA A 16 -38.69 -12.83 10.95
N THR A 17 -37.99 -12.75 9.81
CA THR A 17 -36.61 -13.25 9.73
C THR A 17 -35.70 -12.48 10.69
N GLN A 18 -35.77 -11.15 10.69
CA GLN A 18 -35.05 -10.30 11.63
C GLN A 18 -35.33 -10.70 13.09
N LEU A 19 -36.61 -10.87 13.46
CA LEU A 19 -36.98 -11.27 14.80
C LEU A 19 -36.32 -12.61 15.21
N VAL A 20 -36.31 -13.60 14.32
CA VAL A 20 -35.70 -14.90 14.61
C VAL A 20 -34.17 -14.83 14.66
N GLN A 21 -33.55 -13.97 13.85
CA GLN A 21 -32.10 -13.77 13.86
C GLN A 21 -31.64 -13.06 15.13
N ASP A 22 -32.29 -11.94 15.47
CA ASP A 22 -31.85 -11.01 16.50
C ASP A 22 -32.29 -11.45 17.92
N GLU A 23 -33.46 -12.11 18.06
CA GLU A 23 -34.04 -12.45 19.37
C GLU A 23 -33.90 -13.93 19.77
N VAL A 24 -33.23 -14.75 18.96
CA VAL A 24 -33.00 -16.18 19.27
C VAL A 24 -31.53 -16.50 19.02
N SER A 25 -30.82 -16.94 20.06
CA SER A 25 -29.42 -17.34 19.96
C SER A 25 -29.25 -18.72 19.31
N TYR A 26 -28.18 -18.90 18.54
CA TYR A 26 -27.87 -20.22 17.99
C TYR A 26 -27.26 -21.13 19.07
N LEU A 27 -27.83 -22.33 19.25
CA LEU A 27 -27.27 -23.38 20.11
C LEU A 27 -27.45 -24.75 19.45
N LEU A 28 -26.35 -25.39 19.05
CA LEU A 28 -26.39 -26.74 18.48
C LEU A 28 -26.88 -27.76 19.51
N ASN A 29 -27.92 -28.53 19.17
CA ASN A 29 -28.42 -29.62 20.02
C ASN A 29 -28.41 -30.95 19.26
N GLY A 30 -27.38 -31.76 19.48
CA GLY A 30 -27.22 -33.08 18.84
C GLY A 30 -27.65 -34.28 19.69
N LEU A 31 -28.12 -34.06 20.93
CA LEU A 31 -28.49 -35.13 21.85
C LEU A 31 -29.88 -35.69 21.53
N ASP A 32 -30.12 -36.95 21.91
CA ASP A 32 -31.44 -37.62 21.82
C ASP A 32 -32.15 -37.53 20.45
N GLY A 33 -31.38 -37.59 19.35
CA GLY A 33 -31.92 -37.50 17.99
C GLY A 33 -32.15 -36.07 17.49
N GLY A 34 -31.71 -35.06 18.26
CA GLY A 34 -31.75 -33.63 17.91
C GLY A 34 -30.99 -33.27 16.64
N ASN A 35 -30.17 -34.17 16.10
CA ASN A 35 -29.61 -34.02 14.74
C ASN A 35 -30.68 -33.98 13.63
N TYR A 36 -31.85 -34.58 13.86
CA TYR A 36 -32.93 -34.70 12.87
C TYR A 36 -34.26 -34.12 13.32
N LEU A 37 -34.56 -34.16 14.62
CA LEU A 37 -35.84 -33.66 15.14
C LEU A 37 -35.72 -32.16 15.48
N PRO A 38 -36.61 -31.29 14.95
CA PRO A 38 -36.64 -29.89 15.34
C PRO A 38 -37.18 -29.72 16.77
N GLN A 39 -36.74 -28.65 17.43
CA GLN A 39 -37.40 -28.14 18.64
C GLN A 39 -38.73 -27.47 18.27
N ASP A 40 -39.75 -27.58 19.13
CA ASP A 40 -41.04 -26.90 18.94
C ASP A 40 -40.88 -25.38 18.92
N ALA A 41 -41.64 -24.69 18.05
CA ALA A 41 -41.61 -23.23 17.90
C ALA A 41 -41.87 -22.49 19.23
N ASP A 42 -42.88 -22.93 19.99
CA ASP A 42 -43.23 -22.34 21.29
C ASP A 42 -42.07 -22.45 22.28
N LEU A 43 -41.41 -23.62 22.30
CA LEU A 43 -40.25 -23.86 23.16
C LEU A 43 -39.05 -23.02 22.71
N THR A 44 -38.81 -22.87 21.41
CA THR A 44 -37.76 -21.98 20.88
C THR A 44 -37.99 -20.53 21.25
N TRP A 45 -39.23 -20.06 21.16
CA TRP A 45 -39.59 -18.71 21.57
C TRP A 45 -39.48 -18.50 23.08
N GLU A 46 -39.89 -19.47 23.89
CA GLU A 46 -39.75 -19.42 25.35
C GLU A 46 -38.28 -19.40 25.77
N LYS A 47 -37.46 -20.28 25.18
CA LYS A 47 -36.06 -20.48 25.57
C LYS A 47 -35.09 -19.47 24.96
N ARG A 48 -35.46 -18.83 23.85
CA ARG A 48 -34.61 -17.87 23.12
C ARG A 48 -33.29 -18.46 22.63
N TYR A 49 -33.23 -19.77 22.45
CA TYR A 49 -32.13 -20.43 21.77
C TYR A 49 -32.61 -21.65 20.97
N GLY A 50 -31.82 -22.03 19.97
CA GLY A 50 -32.02 -23.25 19.19
C GLY A 50 -31.06 -23.34 18.00
N ASP A 51 -31.03 -24.50 17.33
CA ASP A 51 -30.23 -24.70 16.12
C ASP A 51 -30.98 -24.30 14.83
N CYS A 52 -30.45 -24.66 13.66
CA CYS A 52 -31.04 -24.32 12.37
C CYS A 52 -32.47 -24.83 12.19
N LYS A 53 -32.80 -25.98 12.77
CA LYS A 53 -34.11 -26.58 12.67
C LYS A 53 -35.11 -25.84 13.56
N ALA A 54 -34.71 -25.58 14.80
CA ALA A 54 -35.51 -24.80 15.76
C ALA A 54 -35.86 -23.41 15.22
N LYS A 55 -34.86 -22.68 14.71
CA LYS A 55 -35.05 -21.35 14.13
C LYS A 55 -35.90 -21.38 12.87
N SER A 56 -35.72 -22.38 12.00
CA SER A 56 -36.53 -22.54 10.78
C SER A 56 -37.99 -22.87 11.07
N VAL A 57 -38.25 -23.74 12.04
CA VAL A 57 -39.63 -24.07 12.46
C VAL A 57 -40.33 -22.86 13.06
N LEU A 58 -39.65 -22.10 13.93
CA LEU A 58 -40.19 -20.85 14.47
C LEU A 58 -40.50 -19.84 13.36
N LEU A 59 -39.55 -19.63 12.43
CA LEU A 59 -39.75 -18.71 11.31
C LEU A 59 -40.91 -19.13 10.41
N HIS A 60 -41.01 -20.41 10.05
CA HIS A 60 -42.11 -20.95 9.26
C HIS A 60 -43.47 -20.75 9.95
N ALA A 61 -43.55 -21.00 11.26
CA ALA A 61 -44.77 -20.77 12.03
C ALA A 61 -45.19 -19.28 12.03
N LEU A 62 -44.25 -18.36 12.23
CA LEU A 62 -44.50 -16.92 12.19
C LEU A 62 -45.01 -16.47 10.82
N LEU A 63 -44.42 -16.96 9.72
CA LEU A 63 -44.84 -16.66 8.36
C LEU A 63 -46.26 -17.20 8.08
N GLY A 64 -46.57 -18.42 8.54
CA GLY A 64 -47.88 -19.03 8.43
C GLY A 64 -48.99 -18.21 9.10
N GLU A 65 -48.75 -17.74 10.33
CA GLU A 65 -49.69 -16.85 11.05
C GLU A 65 -49.93 -15.51 10.33
N MET A 66 -48.96 -15.06 9.52
CA MET A 66 -49.08 -13.85 8.70
C MET A 66 -49.70 -14.10 7.32
N GLY A 67 -50.10 -15.34 7.02
CA GLY A 67 -50.67 -15.74 5.73
C GLY A 67 -49.66 -15.87 4.59
N ILE A 68 -48.36 -15.96 4.91
CA ILE A 68 -47.28 -16.08 3.92
C ILE A 68 -47.00 -17.56 3.69
N GLN A 69 -47.16 -18.00 2.43
CA GLN A 69 -46.83 -19.36 2.04
C GLN A 69 -45.34 -19.61 2.24
N SER A 70 -45.02 -20.59 3.07
CA SER A 70 -43.63 -20.96 3.36
C SER A 70 -43.50 -22.45 3.62
N GLN A 71 -42.27 -22.95 3.47
CA GLN A 71 -41.93 -24.34 3.69
C GLN A 71 -40.50 -24.42 4.23
N THR A 72 -40.26 -25.37 5.13
CA THR A 72 -38.90 -25.69 5.56
C THR A 72 -38.19 -26.55 4.53
N VAL A 73 -36.93 -26.23 4.27
CA VAL A 73 -36.11 -26.91 3.26
C VAL A 73 -34.77 -27.32 3.87
N LEU A 74 -34.23 -28.46 3.41
CA LEU A 74 -32.87 -28.86 3.72
C LEU A 74 -31.92 -28.39 2.62
N VAL A 75 -30.76 -27.88 3.01
CA VAL A 75 -29.71 -27.41 2.10
C VAL A 75 -28.37 -28.01 2.52
N LYS A 76 -27.39 -27.93 1.62
CA LYS A 76 -26.02 -28.36 1.90
C LYS A 76 -25.10 -27.16 1.79
N THR A 77 -24.36 -26.89 2.85
CA THR A 77 -23.48 -25.72 2.93
C THR A 77 -22.25 -25.83 2.03
N ARG A 78 -21.87 -27.04 1.64
CA ARG A 78 -20.72 -27.35 0.77
C ARG A 78 -21.00 -28.54 -0.12
N GLY A 79 -20.55 -28.54 -1.36
CA GLY A 79 -20.70 -29.69 -2.27
C GLY A 79 -21.20 -29.35 -3.66
N GLY A 80 -21.51 -28.08 -3.92
CA GLY A 80 -21.69 -27.57 -5.28
C GLY A 80 -22.90 -28.15 -6.00
N ASP A 81 -22.73 -28.32 -7.30
CA ASP A 81 -23.72 -28.87 -8.21
C ASP A 81 -23.85 -30.40 -8.15
N ALA A 82 -23.01 -31.09 -7.38
CA ALA A 82 -22.98 -32.56 -7.29
C ALA A 82 -24.16 -33.16 -6.50
N ILE A 83 -24.95 -32.35 -5.77
CA ILE A 83 -26.03 -32.84 -4.89
C ILE A 83 -27.05 -33.74 -5.61
N PRO A 84 -27.55 -33.41 -6.82
CA PRO A 84 -28.50 -34.26 -7.55
C PRO A 84 -27.92 -35.62 -7.96
N GLU A 85 -26.59 -35.77 -7.99
CA GLU A 85 -25.92 -37.02 -8.34
C GLU A 85 -25.68 -37.93 -7.12
N LEU A 86 -25.83 -37.40 -5.90
CA LEU A 86 -25.63 -38.16 -4.68
C LEU A 86 -26.79 -39.12 -4.43
N LEU A 87 -26.47 -40.31 -3.91
CA LEU A 87 -27.49 -41.25 -3.45
C LEU A 87 -28.36 -40.60 -2.35
N PRO A 88 -29.70 -40.74 -2.37
CA PRO A 88 -30.57 -40.12 -1.37
C PRO A 88 -30.30 -40.65 0.03
N VAL A 89 -29.59 -39.86 0.85
CA VAL A 89 -29.36 -40.14 2.27
C VAL A 89 -29.55 -38.85 3.09
N PRO A 90 -30.10 -38.93 4.32
CA PRO A 90 -30.31 -37.74 5.15
C PRO A 90 -29.04 -36.91 5.38
N GLY A 91 -27.88 -37.58 5.51
CA GLY A 91 -26.59 -36.92 5.72
C GLY A 91 -26.04 -36.14 4.52
N ASN A 92 -26.74 -36.11 3.39
CA ASN A 92 -26.37 -35.23 2.28
C ASN A 92 -26.65 -33.76 2.58
N PHE A 93 -27.53 -33.47 3.54
CA PHE A 93 -27.87 -32.11 3.96
C PHE A 93 -27.35 -31.86 5.38
N ASP A 94 -26.83 -30.67 5.62
CA ASP A 94 -26.21 -30.27 6.88
C ASP A 94 -26.86 -29.01 7.48
N HIS A 95 -27.82 -28.41 6.78
CA HIS A 95 -28.48 -27.18 7.20
C HIS A 95 -29.96 -27.13 6.79
N MET A 96 -30.75 -26.33 7.51
CA MET A 96 -32.18 -26.17 7.31
C MET A 96 -32.55 -24.69 7.32
N ILE A 97 -33.32 -24.25 6.31
CA ILE A 97 -33.78 -22.86 6.15
C ILE A 97 -35.27 -22.85 5.75
N VAL A 98 -35.84 -21.66 5.52
CA VAL A 98 -37.24 -21.49 5.09
C VAL A 98 -37.31 -20.91 3.67
N ARG A 99 -38.05 -21.56 2.78
CA ARG A 99 -38.47 -21.00 1.50
C ARG A 99 -39.83 -20.34 1.68
N ALA A 100 -39.94 -19.06 1.40
CA ALA A 100 -41.21 -18.32 1.39
C ALA A 100 -41.55 -17.88 -0.04
N THR A 101 -42.79 -18.08 -0.46
CA THR A 101 -43.28 -17.64 -1.77
C THR A 101 -44.16 -16.42 -1.61
N ILE A 102 -43.69 -15.27 -2.09
CA ILE A 102 -44.37 -13.98 -2.00
C ILE A 102 -44.53 -13.46 -3.42
N GLU A 103 -45.79 -13.21 -3.83
CA GLU A 103 -46.13 -12.75 -5.20
C GLU A 103 -45.55 -13.65 -6.30
N GLY A 104 -45.50 -14.96 -6.06
CA GLY A 104 -44.95 -15.95 -7.00
C GLY A 104 -43.42 -16.01 -7.05
N LYS A 105 -42.71 -15.22 -6.22
CA LYS A 105 -41.25 -15.22 -6.12
C LYS A 105 -40.81 -15.92 -4.84
N ASP A 106 -39.81 -16.79 -4.96
CA ASP A 106 -39.20 -17.45 -3.80
C ASP A 106 -38.17 -16.57 -3.11
N TYR A 107 -38.25 -16.54 -1.78
CA TYR A 107 -37.30 -15.93 -0.85
C TYR A 107 -36.76 -17.02 0.07
N TRP A 108 -35.43 -17.05 0.23
CA TRP A 108 -34.72 -18.08 0.98
C TRP A 108 -34.22 -17.49 2.30
N LEU A 109 -34.95 -17.75 3.37
CA LEU A 109 -34.82 -17.08 4.65
C LEU A 109 -34.09 -18.00 5.64
N ASP A 110 -32.89 -17.59 6.06
CA ASP A 110 -32.08 -18.34 7.00
C ASP A 110 -32.09 -17.66 8.38
N GLY A 111 -32.85 -18.23 9.32
CA GLY A 111 -32.93 -17.73 10.70
C GLY A 111 -31.62 -17.86 11.50
N THR A 112 -30.64 -18.63 11.01
CA THR A 112 -29.31 -18.79 11.65
C THR A 112 -28.25 -17.83 11.12
N SER A 113 -28.48 -17.24 9.94
CA SER A 113 -27.66 -16.15 9.44
C SER A 113 -27.91 -14.87 10.25
N ALA A 114 -27.27 -13.77 9.85
CA ALA A 114 -27.44 -12.48 10.51
C ALA A 114 -27.76 -11.39 9.50
N ALA A 115 -28.29 -10.26 9.99
CA ALA A 115 -28.43 -9.03 9.23
C ALA A 115 -29.30 -9.14 7.96
N THR A 116 -30.26 -10.08 7.94
CA THR A 116 -31.30 -10.03 6.92
C THR A 116 -32.25 -8.88 7.23
N ARG A 117 -32.41 -7.99 6.26
CA ARG A 117 -33.29 -6.81 6.28
C ARG A 117 -34.07 -6.74 4.98
N LEU A 118 -35.06 -5.86 4.92
CA LEU A 118 -35.84 -5.67 3.69
C LEU A 118 -34.96 -5.34 2.48
N SER A 119 -33.88 -4.56 2.68
CA SER A 119 -32.93 -4.14 1.65
C SER A 119 -32.16 -5.30 1.00
N ASN A 120 -31.91 -6.38 1.73
CA ASN A 120 -31.07 -7.50 1.27
C ASN A 120 -31.77 -8.86 1.25
N MET A 121 -33.02 -8.98 1.70
CA MET A 121 -33.69 -10.29 1.78
C MET A 121 -33.93 -10.98 0.42
N ALA A 122 -33.81 -10.24 -0.68
CA ALA A 122 -33.91 -10.80 -2.02
C ALA A 122 -32.66 -11.64 -2.41
N SER A 123 -31.56 -11.49 -1.66
CA SER A 123 -30.34 -12.29 -1.79
C SER A 123 -30.65 -13.77 -1.62
N VAL A 124 -29.99 -14.58 -2.43
CA VAL A 124 -30.06 -16.04 -2.34
C VAL A 124 -28.82 -16.52 -1.59
N PRO A 125 -28.98 -17.30 -0.50
CA PRO A 125 -27.84 -17.93 0.16
C PRO A 125 -27.01 -18.78 -0.82
N PRO A 126 -25.70 -18.97 -0.58
CA PRO A 126 -24.78 -19.62 -1.51
C PRO A 126 -24.93 -21.15 -1.57
N PHE A 127 -26.17 -21.63 -1.68
CA PHE A 127 -26.51 -23.04 -1.82
C PHE A 127 -27.05 -23.29 -3.24
N TYR A 128 -26.80 -24.48 -3.78
CA TYR A 128 -27.19 -24.83 -5.16
C TYR A 128 -28.60 -25.43 -5.22
N TYR A 129 -28.94 -26.27 -4.24
CA TYR A 129 -30.21 -26.99 -4.20
C TYR A 129 -30.79 -27.00 -2.80
N ALA A 130 -32.12 -26.98 -2.75
CA ALA A 130 -32.92 -27.13 -1.55
C ALA A 130 -33.85 -28.35 -1.70
N LEU A 131 -33.98 -29.15 -0.64
CA LEU A 131 -34.94 -30.23 -0.56
C LEU A 131 -36.15 -29.80 0.29
N PRO A 132 -37.33 -29.54 -0.32
CA PRO A 132 -38.53 -29.22 0.42
C PRO A 132 -39.01 -30.39 1.27
N LEU A 133 -39.27 -30.14 2.56
CA LEU A 133 -39.75 -31.15 3.48
C LEU A 133 -41.27 -31.28 3.38
N THR A 134 -41.74 -32.44 2.90
CA THR A 134 -43.16 -32.84 2.88
C THR A 134 -43.30 -34.26 3.41
N ALA A 135 -44.49 -34.64 3.85
CA ALA A 135 -44.77 -36.01 4.29
C ALA A 135 -44.63 -37.06 3.17
N GLU A 136 -44.83 -36.65 1.92
CA GLU A 136 -44.81 -37.53 0.73
C GLU A 136 -43.42 -37.58 0.05
N GLY A 137 -42.48 -36.71 0.48
CA GLY A 137 -41.25 -36.44 -0.24
C GLY A 137 -41.42 -35.37 -1.33
N ASN A 138 -40.31 -34.80 -1.78
CA ASN A 138 -40.30 -33.80 -2.85
C ASN A 138 -39.00 -33.91 -3.65
N ASP A 139 -39.01 -33.38 -4.87
CA ASP A 139 -37.80 -33.27 -5.68
C ASP A 139 -36.92 -32.11 -5.17
N LEU A 140 -35.64 -32.14 -5.55
CA LEU A 140 -34.75 -31.00 -5.33
C LEU A 140 -35.23 -29.79 -6.10
N VAL A 141 -35.17 -28.64 -5.46
CA VAL A 141 -35.45 -27.33 -6.04
C VAL A 141 -34.12 -26.61 -6.21
N GLU A 142 -33.82 -26.18 -7.44
CA GLU A 142 -32.65 -25.36 -7.72
C GLU A 142 -32.80 -23.98 -7.04
N MET A 143 -31.75 -23.55 -6.35
CA MET A 143 -31.66 -22.23 -5.74
C MET A 143 -30.98 -21.27 -6.72
N THR A 144 -31.72 -20.88 -7.76
CA THR A 144 -31.20 -19.98 -8.79
C THR A 144 -30.73 -18.67 -8.18
N GLN A 145 -29.42 -18.41 -8.31
CA GLN A 145 -28.78 -17.22 -7.79
C GLN A 145 -29.28 -15.97 -8.52
N ARG A 146 -29.27 -14.84 -7.81
CA ARG A 146 -29.71 -13.55 -8.32
C ARG A 146 -28.65 -12.51 -8.00
N ASP A 147 -28.59 -11.46 -8.81
CA ASP A 147 -27.74 -10.31 -8.50
C ASP A 147 -28.11 -9.77 -7.11
N GLN A 148 -27.07 -9.54 -6.31
CA GLN A 148 -27.24 -9.06 -4.94
C GLN A 148 -27.85 -7.64 -4.97
N PRO A 149 -29.00 -7.42 -4.31
CA PRO A 149 -29.71 -6.15 -4.35
C PRO A 149 -28.88 -5.01 -3.72
N SER A 150 -28.12 -5.33 -2.67
CA SER A 150 -27.15 -4.46 -2.03
C SER A 150 -25.73 -4.93 -2.33
N PRO A 151 -24.74 -4.02 -2.36
CA PRO A 151 -23.34 -4.41 -2.29
C PRO A 151 -23.08 -5.29 -1.06
N THR A 152 -22.08 -6.15 -1.14
CA THR A 152 -21.46 -6.84 -0.01
C THR A 152 -20.47 -5.91 0.70
N MET A 153 -19.74 -5.11 -0.09
CA MET A 153 -18.83 -4.08 0.40
C MET A 153 -18.82 -2.87 -0.55
N VAL A 154 -18.78 -1.67 0.02
CA VAL A 154 -18.44 -0.42 -0.68
C VAL A 154 -17.17 0.12 -0.06
N MET A 155 -16.13 0.34 -0.85
CA MET A 155 -14.88 0.98 -0.42
C MET A 155 -14.75 2.30 -1.15
N SER A 156 -14.53 3.39 -0.42
CA SER A 156 -14.25 4.71 -0.95
C SER A 156 -12.92 5.21 -0.41
N VAL A 157 -11.96 5.53 -1.28
CA VAL A 157 -10.67 6.11 -0.89
C VAL A 157 -10.50 7.48 -1.53
N VAL A 158 -10.14 8.48 -0.74
CA VAL A 158 -9.74 9.80 -1.25
C VAL A 158 -8.29 10.02 -0.83
N SER A 159 -7.40 10.24 -1.79
CA SER A 159 -6.00 10.62 -1.55
C SER A 159 -5.76 12.04 -2.05
N ASP A 160 -5.32 12.92 -1.15
CA ASP A 160 -5.10 14.33 -1.40
C ASP A 160 -3.61 14.64 -1.54
N TYR A 161 -3.20 14.87 -2.80
CA TYR A 161 -1.88 15.27 -3.23
C TYR A 161 -1.75 16.79 -3.43
N SER A 162 -2.68 17.60 -2.93
CA SER A 162 -2.66 19.06 -3.15
C SER A 162 -1.36 19.74 -2.69
N ALA A 163 -0.62 19.12 -1.76
CA ALA A 163 0.68 19.62 -1.30
C ALA A 163 1.80 19.45 -2.35
N GLY A 164 1.73 18.42 -3.19
CA GLY A 164 2.75 18.01 -4.14
C GLY A 164 2.73 16.50 -4.36
N ILE A 165 3.00 16.05 -5.59
CA ILE A 165 2.97 14.61 -5.94
C ILE A 165 4.22 13.86 -5.48
N ASP A 166 5.29 14.57 -5.14
CA ASP A 166 6.51 14.03 -4.54
C ASP A 166 6.49 14.03 -3.00
N LEU A 167 5.36 14.43 -2.41
CA LEU A 167 5.09 14.45 -0.98
C LEU A 167 4.06 13.37 -0.60
N PRO A 168 4.02 12.95 0.68
CA PRO A 168 2.95 12.09 1.20
C PRO A 168 1.56 12.71 0.98
N ALA A 169 0.55 11.87 0.80
CA ALA A 169 -0.84 12.30 0.64
C ALA A 169 -1.61 12.18 1.96
N LEU A 170 -2.53 13.11 2.20
CA LEU A 170 -3.58 12.88 3.19
C LEU A 170 -4.59 11.91 2.59
N PHE A 171 -5.08 10.94 3.36
CA PHE A 171 -6.10 10.03 2.86
C PHE A 171 -7.30 9.89 3.80
N THR A 172 -8.44 9.55 3.20
CA THR A 172 -9.63 9.07 3.90
C THR A 172 -10.12 7.81 3.21
N LEU A 173 -10.18 6.71 3.95
CA LEU A 173 -10.75 5.45 3.54
C LEU A 173 -12.07 5.21 4.28
N GLU A 174 -13.15 5.00 3.56
CA GLU A 174 -14.43 4.56 4.09
C GLU A 174 -14.78 3.19 3.53
N MET A 175 -15.07 2.22 4.39
CA MET A 175 -15.52 0.89 4.01
C MET A 175 -16.87 0.60 4.67
N GLN A 176 -17.87 0.26 3.86
CA GLN A 176 -19.19 -0.17 4.30
C GLN A 176 -19.37 -1.64 3.99
N PHE A 177 -19.63 -2.47 5.01
CA PHE A 177 -19.87 -3.91 4.86
C PHE A 177 -21.31 -4.24 5.17
N TYR A 178 -22.00 -4.93 4.25
CA TYR A 178 -23.43 -5.20 4.37
C TYR A 178 -23.73 -6.66 4.74
N GLY A 179 -24.96 -6.88 5.22
CA GLY A 179 -25.49 -8.22 5.46
C GLY A 179 -24.67 -8.98 6.51
N ALA A 180 -24.48 -10.28 6.32
CA ALA A 180 -23.79 -11.12 7.29
C ALA A 180 -22.32 -10.70 7.55
N GLN A 181 -21.62 -10.14 6.54
CA GLN A 181 -20.26 -9.60 6.75
C GLN A 181 -20.31 -8.33 7.61
N GLY A 182 -21.26 -7.43 7.31
CA GLY A 182 -21.53 -6.25 8.13
C GLY A 182 -21.91 -6.57 9.56
N ALA A 183 -22.68 -7.65 9.79
CA ALA A 183 -23.09 -8.06 11.13
C ALA A 183 -21.91 -8.33 12.08
N GLY A 184 -20.75 -8.72 11.53
CA GLY A 184 -19.52 -8.88 12.31
C GLY A 184 -19.02 -7.57 12.93
N PHE A 185 -19.28 -6.43 12.27
CA PHE A 185 -18.92 -5.10 12.76
C PHE A 185 -19.78 -4.63 13.92
N ARG A 186 -21.01 -5.12 14.07
CA ARG A 186 -21.88 -4.73 15.17
C ARG A 186 -21.19 -4.88 16.53
N LYS A 187 -20.66 -6.07 16.80
CA LYS A 187 -19.95 -6.33 18.06
C LYS A 187 -18.69 -5.47 18.19
N MET A 188 -17.95 -5.30 17.09
CA MET A 188 -16.74 -4.46 17.08
C MET A 188 -17.06 -3.00 17.37
N ALA A 189 -18.17 -2.48 16.85
CA ALA A 189 -18.64 -1.12 17.10
C ALA A 189 -19.19 -0.95 18.53
N ASP A 190 -19.95 -1.92 19.03
CA ASP A 190 -20.50 -1.89 20.41
C ASP A 190 -19.40 -1.97 21.48
N GLU A 191 -18.33 -2.72 21.21
CA GLU A 191 -17.18 -2.90 22.09
C GLU A 191 -15.99 -1.99 21.74
N ALA A 192 -16.14 -1.08 20.76
CA ALA A 192 -15.07 -0.20 20.34
C ALA A 192 -14.66 0.74 21.48
N ASP A 193 -13.40 0.61 21.89
CA ASP A 193 -12.70 1.51 22.79
C ASP A 193 -11.46 2.08 22.09
N GLU A 194 -10.76 3.01 22.75
CA GLU A 194 -9.59 3.66 22.15
C GLU A 194 -8.50 2.64 21.76
N ASP A 195 -8.23 1.65 22.60
CA ASP A 195 -7.17 0.66 22.38
C ASP A 195 -7.49 -0.24 21.18
N SER A 196 -8.72 -0.73 21.07
CA SER A 196 -9.15 -1.54 19.93
C SER A 196 -9.14 -0.76 18.61
N LEU A 197 -9.53 0.52 18.63
CA LEU A 197 -9.45 1.39 17.45
C LEU A 197 -8.00 1.65 17.03
N ARG A 198 -7.09 1.87 17.99
CA ARG A 198 -5.64 1.98 17.75
C ARG A 198 -5.08 0.72 17.11
N GLN A 199 -5.48 -0.45 17.59
CA GLN A 199 -5.06 -1.73 17.02
C GLN A 199 -5.54 -1.91 15.57
N VAL A 200 -6.76 -1.47 15.24
CA VAL A 200 -7.27 -1.45 13.87
C VAL A 200 -6.43 -0.50 13.00
N GLY A 201 -6.13 0.70 13.50
CA GLY A 201 -5.29 1.68 12.80
C GLY A 201 -3.88 1.14 12.53
N LYS A 202 -3.25 0.51 13.52
CA LYS A 202 -1.93 -0.13 13.39
C LYS A 202 -1.92 -1.26 12.37
N SER A 203 -2.95 -2.12 12.39
CA SER A 203 -3.12 -3.20 11.42
C SER A 203 -3.30 -2.64 10.00
N PHE A 204 -4.03 -1.53 9.87
CA PHE A 204 -4.22 -0.83 8.62
C PHE A 204 -2.91 -0.25 8.08
N ALA A 205 -2.16 0.51 8.89
CA ALA A 205 -0.88 1.09 8.49
C ALA A 205 0.14 0.01 8.05
N SER A 206 0.17 -1.12 8.75
CA SER A 206 1.07 -2.25 8.43
C SER A 206 0.71 -2.93 7.10
N SER A 207 -0.57 -2.97 6.73
CA SER A 207 -1.04 -3.72 5.55
C SER A 207 -0.96 -2.93 4.24
N ASN A 208 -0.86 -1.59 4.30
CA ASN A 208 -0.93 -0.71 3.13
C ASN A 208 0.41 -0.06 2.77
N GLY A 209 1.54 -0.72 3.06
CA GLY A 209 2.85 -0.26 2.61
C GLY A 209 3.43 0.93 3.37
N GLY A 210 2.92 1.22 4.57
CA GLY A 210 3.37 2.31 5.44
C GLY A 210 2.37 3.47 5.54
N GLY A 211 2.76 4.51 6.27
CA GLY A 211 1.92 5.68 6.57
C GLY A 211 1.65 5.85 8.06
N ALA A 212 0.84 6.86 8.40
CA ALA A 212 0.48 7.18 9.77
C ALA A 212 -1.04 7.38 9.88
N VAL A 213 -1.71 6.57 10.69
CA VAL A 213 -3.15 6.66 10.93
C VAL A 213 -3.43 7.66 12.03
N SER A 214 -4.32 8.61 11.76
CA SER A 214 -4.71 9.68 12.69
C SER A 214 -6.06 9.45 13.36
N SER A 215 -6.95 8.68 12.73
CA SER A 215 -8.20 8.28 13.34
C SER A 215 -8.76 7.01 12.71
N VAL A 216 -9.53 6.29 13.52
CA VAL A 216 -10.35 5.16 13.11
C VAL A 216 -11.71 5.32 13.76
N SER A 217 -12.78 5.19 12.99
CA SER A 217 -14.14 5.10 13.53
C SER A 217 -14.85 3.85 13.01
N LEU A 218 -15.61 3.22 13.89
CA LEU A 218 -16.42 2.05 13.60
C LEU A 218 -17.86 2.33 14.01
N GLU A 219 -18.78 2.21 13.07
CA GLU A 219 -20.21 2.38 13.31
C GLU A 219 -21.00 1.20 12.72
N TYR A 220 -22.19 0.95 13.24
CA TYR A 220 -23.08 -0.06 12.69
C TYR A 220 -24.52 0.46 12.64
N ASP A 221 -25.13 0.42 11.45
CA ASP A 221 -26.54 0.75 11.25
C ASP A 221 -27.39 -0.52 11.42
N ASP A 222 -28.21 -0.53 12.47
CA ASP A 222 -29.08 -1.64 12.83
C ASP A 222 -30.25 -1.88 11.87
N GLU A 223 -30.77 -0.79 11.31
CA GLU A 223 -31.94 -0.79 10.44
C GLU A 223 -31.56 -1.26 9.04
N GLN A 224 -30.43 -0.76 8.53
CA GLN A 224 -29.91 -1.09 7.21
C GLN A 224 -28.97 -2.30 7.20
N ALA A 225 -28.50 -2.70 8.38
CA ALA A 225 -27.61 -3.83 8.64
C ALA A 225 -26.30 -3.79 7.86
N PHE A 226 -25.58 -2.67 7.99
CA PHE A 226 -24.20 -2.53 7.53
C PHE A 226 -23.32 -1.87 8.58
N GLY A 227 -22.05 -2.24 8.60
CA GLY A 227 -21.03 -1.59 9.39
C GLY A 227 -20.21 -0.62 8.54
N THR A 228 -19.80 0.50 9.12
CA THR A 228 -18.93 1.50 8.50
C THR A 228 -17.61 1.58 9.26
N LEU A 229 -16.50 1.47 8.54
CA LEU A 229 -15.16 1.73 9.01
C LEU A 229 -14.60 2.94 8.27
N VAL A 230 -14.28 4.02 8.99
CA VAL A 230 -13.56 5.17 8.43
C VAL A 230 -12.16 5.22 9.02
N VAL A 231 -11.16 5.36 8.15
CA VAL A 231 -9.75 5.52 8.53
C VAL A 231 -9.23 6.78 7.86
N THR A 232 -8.61 7.67 8.64
CA THR A 232 -7.91 8.85 8.12
C THR A 232 -6.44 8.80 8.46
N GLY A 233 -5.61 9.42 7.64
CA GLY A 233 -4.19 9.51 7.94
C GLY A 233 -3.36 10.07 6.81
N ILE A 234 -2.07 9.72 6.84
CA ILE A 234 -1.07 10.07 5.85
C ILE A 234 -0.59 8.77 5.20
N ALA A 235 -0.58 8.73 3.87
CA ALA A 235 -0.02 7.66 3.07
C ALA A 235 1.23 8.16 2.34
N ASN A 236 2.16 7.25 2.06
CA ASN A 236 3.26 7.55 1.15
C ASN A 236 2.73 7.92 -0.23
N SER A 237 3.53 8.61 -1.04
CA SER A 237 3.11 8.92 -2.41
C SER A 237 3.03 7.66 -3.26
N ASP A 238 1.89 7.48 -3.93
CA ASP A 238 1.66 6.44 -4.92
C ASP A 238 2.37 6.75 -6.25
N PHE A 239 2.87 7.98 -6.43
CA PHE A 239 3.60 8.37 -7.64
C PHE A 239 5.00 7.76 -7.63
N GLN A 240 5.23 6.81 -8.53
CA GLN A 240 6.50 6.13 -8.69
C GLN A 240 7.25 6.65 -9.92
N TRP A 241 8.57 6.84 -9.79
CA TRP A 241 9.42 7.27 -10.89
C TRP A 241 9.64 6.12 -11.88
N THR A 242 9.02 6.21 -13.06
CA THR A 242 9.09 5.20 -14.11
C THR A 242 9.48 5.84 -15.43
N GLN A 243 10.64 5.43 -15.98
CA GLN A 243 11.12 5.88 -17.30
C GLN A 243 11.13 7.42 -17.47
N GLY A 244 11.55 8.16 -16.44
CA GLY A 244 11.67 9.62 -16.49
C GLY A 244 10.38 10.39 -16.19
N ARG A 245 9.31 9.71 -15.71
CA ARG A 245 8.06 10.36 -15.28
C ARG A 245 7.54 9.76 -13.99
N LEU A 246 6.84 10.58 -13.21
CA LEU A 246 6.03 10.10 -12.08
C LEU A 246 4.72 9.50 -12.60
N VAL A 247 4.42 8.30 -12.14
CA VAL A 247 3.26 7.52 -12.57
C VAL A 247 2.59 6.90 -11.35
N VAL A 248 1.27 7.00 -11.26
CA VAL A 248 0.47 6.16 -10.36
C VAL A 248 -0.10 5.02 -11.20
N GLU A 249 0.25 3.78 -10.85
CA GLU A 249 -0.47 2.62 -11.36
C GLU A 249 -1.85 2.62 -10.70
N SER A 250 -2.89 2.87 -11.51
CA SER A 250 -4.26 2.96 -11.05
C SER A 250 -4.85 1.55 -11.00
N ASP A 251 -4.45 0.77 -10.00
CA ASP A 251 -5.00 -0.57 -9.71
C ASP A 251 -6.39 -0.49 -9.03
N MET A 252 -7.25 0.43 -9.50
CA MET A 252 -8.65 0.48 -9.07
C MET A 252 -9.44 -0.77 -9.51
N ALA A 253 -8.90 -1.47 -10.50
CA ALA A 253 -9.35 -2.75 -10.98
C ALA A 253 -8.68 -3.87 -10.15
N PRO A 254 -9.44 -4.78 -9.51
CA PRO A 254 -8.86 -5.84 -8.69
C PRO A 254 -7.98 -6.76 -9.52
N ASN A 255 -6.89 -7.24 -8.93
CA ASN A 255 -6.05 -8.29 -9.52
C ASN A 255 -6.89 -9.53 -9.87
N ALA A 256 -6.98 -9.86 -11.16
CA ALA A 256 -7.72 -11.05 -11.60
C ALA A 256 -6.87 -12.32 -11.48
N ALA A 257 -7.26 -13.21 -10.58
CA ALA A 257 -6.65 -14.53 -10.44
C ALA A 257 -7.67 -15.65 -10.72
N PHE A 258 -7.33 -16.57 -11.62
CA PHE A 258 -8.07 -17.82 -11.85
C PHE A 258 -7.10 -18.97 -12.13
N ASN A 259 -6.49 -19.48 -11.06
CA ASN A 259 -5.40 -20.44 -11.12
C ASN A 259 -5.78 -21.76 -10.44
N ALA A 260 -6.76 -22.47 -11.00
CA ALA A 260 -7.12 -23.80 -10.52
C ALA A 260 -5.93 -24.78 -10.66
N ASN A 261 -5.58 -25.48 -9.58
CA ASN A 261 -4.55 -26.50 -9.60
C ASN A 261 -5.02 -27.71 -10.41
N ARG A 262 -4.28 -28.04 -11.48
CA ARG A 262 -4.57 -29.16 -12.39
C ARG A 262 -3.37 -30.09 -12.56
N ALA A 263 -2.48 -30.14 -11.55
CA ALA A 263 -1.25 -30.91 -11.60
C ALA A 263 -1.49 -32.42 -11.73
N LYS A 264 -2.59 -32.93 -11.13
CA LYS A 264 -2.97 -34.33 -11.22
C LYS A 264 -3.94 -34.59 -12.38
N PRO A 265 -3.82 -35.70 -13.13
CA PRO A 265 -4.75 -36.04 -14.21
C PRO A 265 -6.21 -36.10 -13.76
N GLU A 266 -6.48 -36.64 -12.58
CA GLU A 266 -7.83 -36.76 -12.02
C GLU A 266 -8.46 -35.39 -11.77
N TRP A 267 -7.65 -34.37 -11.51
CA TRP A 267 -8.13 -33.02 -11.29
C TRP A 267 -8.49 -32.30 -12.58
N ARG A 268 -8.13 -32.80 -13.77
CA ARG A 268 -8.38 -32.14 -15.06
C ARG A 268 -9.81 -32.23 -15.56
N GLU A 269 -10.58 -33.18 -15.02
CA GLU A 269 -11.98 -33.36 -15.38
C GLU A 269 -12.95 -32.76 -14.35
N ILE A 270 -12.44 -32.30 -13.20
CA ILE A 270 -13.27 -31.69 -12.15
C ILE A 270 -13.59 -30.24 -12.56
N PRO A 271 -14.85 -29.79 -12.53
CA PRO A 271 -15.18 -28.38 -12.69
C PRO A 271 -14.51 -27.50 -11.62
N VAL A 272 -14.34 -26.21 -11.92
CA VAL A 272 -13.73 -25.25 -10.98
C VAL A 272 -14.80 -24.40 -10.36
N ALA A 273 -15.03 -24.54 -9.06
CA ALA A 273 -15.88 -23.65 -8.31
C ALA A 273 -15.37 -22.20 -8.37
N THR A 274 -16.29 -21.25 -8.56
CA THR A 274 -16.01 -19.82 -8.53
C THR A 274 -16.36 -19.21 -7.17
N ASN A 275 -15.71 -18.10 -6.82
CA ASN A 275 -16.06 -17.34 -5.62
C ASN A 275 -17.43 -16.67 -5.80
N GLY A 276 -18.12 -16.41 -4.69
CA GLY A 276 -19.40 -15.69 -4.68
C GLY A 276 -20.53 -16.43 -3.94
N PRO A 277 -21.74 -15.85 -3.92
CA PRO A 277 -22.11 -14.61 -4.57
C PRO A 277 -21.60 -13.38 -3.80
N MET A 278 -21.12 -12.37 -4.51
CA MET A 278 -20.58 -11.13 -3.92
C MET A 278 -20.81 -9.97 -4.89
N ARG A 279 -21.06 -8.77 -4.36
CA ARG A 279 -21.10 -7.53 -5.15
C ARG A 279 -20.28 -6.45 -4.45
N ASN A 280 -19.10 -6.13 -4.95
CA ASN A 280 -18.27 -5.07 -4.37
C ASN A 280 -18.30 -3.84 -5.25
N ARG A 281 -18.21 -2.67 -4.61
CA ARG A 281 -18.06 -1.39 -5.28
C ARG A 281 -16.84 -0.68 -4.71
N ILE A 282 -15.89 -0.34 -5.56
CA ILE A 282 -14.66 0.36 -5.20
C ILE A 282 -14.72 1.74 -5.86
N ILE A 283 -14.56 2.78 -5.07
CA ILE A 283 -14.55 4.17 -5.48
C ILE A 283 -13.20 4.72 -5.02
N GLY A 284 -12.49 5.41 -5.91
CA GLY A 284 -11.29 6.12 -5.52
C GLY A 284 -11.19 7.48 -6.18
N GLU A 285 -10.58 8.40 -5.46
CA GLU A 285 -10.40 9.78 -5.89
C GLU A 285 -8.99 10.24 -5.53
N LEU A 286 -8.29 10.82 -6.51
CA LEU A 286 -7.02 11.51 -6.32
C LEU A 286 -7.25 13.00 -6.54
N ILE A 287 -6.93 13.80 -5.53
CA ILE A 287 -6.93 15.26 -5.62
C ILE A 287 -5.50 15.69 -5.93
N LEU A 288 -5.28 16.24 -7.12
CA LEU A 288 -3.97 16.63 -7.63
C LEU A 288 -3.68 18.11 -7.34
N PRO A 289 -2.40 18.53 -7.33
CA PRO A 289 -2.03 19.94 -7.14
C PRO A 289 -2.71 20.87 -8.16
N ASP A 290 -3.29 21.98 -7.68
CA ASP A 290 -3.97 22.98 -8.53
C ASP A 290 -3.02 23.70 -9.50
N ASP A 291 -1.74 23.79 -9.16
CA ASP A 291 -0.69 24.46 -9.94
C ASP A 291 0.00 23.53 -10.95
N MET A 292 -0.36 22.25 -10.97
CA MET A 292 0.14 21.28 -11.94
C MET A 292 -0.95 20.98 -12.97
N THR A 293 -0.62 21.16 -14.25
CA THR A 293 -1.52 20.85 -15.37
C THR A 293 -0.87 19.87 -16.34
N GLY A 294 -1.66 19.11 -17.08
CA GLY A 294 -1.13 18.16 -18.07
C GLY A 294 -0.94 16.74 -17.55
N PHE A 295 -1.59 16.36 -16.46
CA PHE A 295 -1.76 14.94 -16.13
C PHE A 295 -2.51 14.21 -17.24
N VAL A 296 -2.08 13.00 -17.54
CA VAL A 296 -2.67 12.14 -18.58
C VAL A 296 -3.10 10.84 -17.96
N TYR A 297 -4.38 10.50 -18.09
CA TYR A 297 -4.85 9.15 -17.80
C TYR A 297 -4.63 8.27 -19.03
N GLU A 298 -3.81 7.24 -18.87
CA GLU A 298 -3.57 6.20 -19.88
C GLU A 298 -4.26 4.93 -19.40
N GLY A 299 -5.44 4.65 -19.93
CA GLY A 299 -6.22 3.47 -19.53
C GLY A 299 -7.60 3.46 -20.17
N THR A 300 -8.36 2.41 -19.86
CA THR A 300 -9.72 2.24 -20.37
C THR A 300 -10.71 3.04 -19.51
N GLU A 301 -11.18 4.20 -20.01
CA GLU A 301 -12.18 5.05 -19.30
C GLU A 301 -13.45 4.30 -18.92
N LYS A 302 -13.87 3.34 -19.76
CA LYS A 302 -15.03 2.48 -19.50
C LYS A 302 -14.61 1.02 -19.48
N LEU A 303 -14.42 0.48 -18.29
CA LEU A 303 -14.07 -0.91 -18.06
C LEU A 303 -15.32 -1.79 -18.17
N GLU A 304 -15.25 -2.83 -18.99
CA GLU A 304 -16.28 -3.88 -19.10
C GLU A 304 -15.56 -5.22 -19.32
N ALA A 305 -15.63 -6.10 -18.33
CA ALA A 305 -14.98 -7.41 -18.40
C ALA A 305 -15.82 -8.50 -17.73
N SER A 306 -15.62 -9.74 -18.18
CA SER A 306 -16.25 -10.89 -17.54
C SER A 306 -15.37 -12.14 -17.67
N TYR A 307 -15.22 -12.87 -16.58
CA TYR A 307 -14.52 -14.15 -16.54
C TYR A 307 -14.98 -14.96 -15.33
N ALA A 308 -14.98 -16.30 -15.39
CA ALA A 308 -15.22 -17.17 -14.22
C ALA A 308 -16.39 -16.73 -13.31
N ASN A 309 -17.59 -16.53 -13.88
CA ASN A 309 -18.78 -16.03 -13.17
C ASN A 309 -18.60 -14.65 -12.47
N THR A 310 -17.56 -13.92 -12.82
CA THR A 310 -17.27 -12.56 -12.38
C THR A 310 -17.59 -11.59 -13.52
N ARG A 311 -18.31 -10.52 -13.23
CA ARG A 311 -18.51 -9.35 -14.09
C ARG A 311 -17.86 -8.15 -13.43
N ILE A 312 -17.15 -7.37 -14.21
CA ILE A 312 -16.47 -6.15 -13.77
C ILE A 312 -16.91 -5.04 -14.71
N SER A 313 -17.41 -3.95 -14.14
CA SER A 313 -17.78 -2.75 -14.88
C SER A 313 -17.29 -1.53 -14.13
N GLY A 314 -16.78 -0.53 -14.83
CA GLY A 314 -16.29 0.67 -14.17
C GLY A 314 -16.15 1.86 -15.09
N LEU A 315 -16.01 3.02 -14.47
CA LEU A 315 -15.76 4.29 -15.14
C LEU A 315 -14.64 5.01 -14.40
N SER A 316 -13.64 5.46 -15.15
CA SER A 316 -12.54 6.27 -14.64
C SER A 316 -12.30 7.47 -15.53
N GLY A 317 -11.86 8.58 -14.94
CA GLY A 317 -11.59 9.79 -15.69
C GLY A 317 -10.91 10.88 -14.86
N LEU A 318 -10.28 11.80 -15.59
CA LEU A 318 -9.65 12.99 -15.03
C LEU A 318 -10.50 14.22 -15.37
N GLN A 319 -10.97 14.95 -14.36
CA GLN A 319 -11.70 16.20 -14.51
C GLN A 319 -11.01 17.31 -13.70
N GLY A 320 -10.40 18.27 -14.40
CA GLY A 320 -9.60 19.31 -13.74
C GLY A 320 -8.41 18.69 -13.01
N ASN A 321 -8.30 18.94 -11.71
CA ASN A 321 -7.29 18.35 -10.83
C ASN A 321 -7.80 17.12 -10.07
N ARG A 322 -8.94 16.53 -10.44
CA ARG A 322 -9.49 15.34 -9.77
C ARG A 322 -9.50 14.17 -10.73
N PHE A 323 -8.75 13.13 -10.40
CA PHE A 323 -8.91 11.82 -11.02
C PHE A 323 -9.87 11.01 -10.16
N SER A 324 -10.88 10.41 -10.77
CA SER A 324 -11.86 9.59 -10.06
C SER A 324 -12.11 8.31 -10.83
N GLY A 325 -12.29 7.20 -10.12
CA GLY A 325 -12.70 5.95 -10.70
C GLY A 325 -13.66 5.19 -9.81
N GLU A 326 -14.58 4.47 -10.44
CA GLU A 326 -15.52 3.57 -9.80
C GLU A 326 -15.51 2.23 -10.52
N VAL A 327 -15.35 1.14 -9.75
CA VAL A 327 -15.39 -0.23 -10.25
C VAL A 327 -16.40 -1.04 -9.45
N GLU A 328 -17.34 -1.68 -10.15
CA GLU A 328 -18.26 -2.65 -9.60
C GLU A 328 -17.84 -4.06 -10.02
N ILE A 329 -17.80 -4.97 -9.05
CA ILE A 329 -17.40 -6.37 -9.22
C ILE A 329 -18.55 -7.24 -8.73
N ILE A 330 -19.18 -7.97 -9.65
CA ILE A 330 -20.25 -8.92 -9.33
C ILE A 330 -19.72 -10.32 -9.56
N GLN A 331 -19.60 -11.11 -8.50
CA GLN A 331 -19.26 -12.52 -8.55
C GLN A 331 -20.50 -13.34 -8.28
N ASN A 332 -20.82 -14.25 -9.18
CA ASN A 332 -21.92 -15.19 -9.02
C ASN A 332 -21.38 -16.57 -8.63
N LEU A 333 -22.12 -17.24 -7.75
CA LEU A 333 -21.84 -18.63 -7.41
C LEU A 333 -22.03 -19.51 -8.65
N GLY A 334 -21.09 -20.42 -8.88
CA GLY A 334 -21.17 -21.40 -9.96
C GLY A 334 -19.89 -22.19 -10.11
N GLU A 335 -19.84 -23.03 -11.15
CA GLU A 335 -18.66 -23.80 -11.51
C GLU A 335 -18.33 -23.61 -12.98
N ILE A 336 -17.04 -23.73 -13.33
CA ILE A 336 -16.53 -23.65 -14.69
C ILE A 336 -16.14 -25.04 -15.16
N ALA A 337 -16.79 -25.52 -16.21
CA ALA A 337 -16.51 -26.82 -16.79
C ALA A 337 -15.06 -26.87 -17.36
N PRO A 338 -14.38 -28.03 -17.31
CA PRO A 338 -13.01 -28.18 -17.82
C PRO A 338 -12.77 -27.62 -19.22
N GLU A 339 -13.73 -27.83 -20.13
CA GLU A 339 -13.70 -27.38 -21.51
C GLU A 339 -13.76 -25.85 -21.68
N GLN A 340 -14.32 -25.13 -20.70
CA GLN A 340 -14.43 -23.67 -20.69
C GLN A 340 -13.17 -22.98 -20.13
N LEU A 341 -12.32 -23.70 -19.38
CA LEU A 341 -11.15 -23.12 -18.73
C LEU A 341 -10.19 -22.39 -19.68
N PRO A 342 -9.89 -22.88 -20.90
CA PRO A 342 -9.00 -22.16 -21.80
C PRO A 342 -9.55 -20.77 -22.17
N GLU A 343 -10.87 -20.64 -22.32
CA GLU A 343 -11.52 -19.37 -22.61
C GLU A 343 -11.51 -18.44 -21.40
N VAL A 344 -11.87 -18.96 -20.23
CA VAL A 344 -11.82 -18.19 -18.97
C VAL A 344 -10.40 -17.68 -18.68
N LYS A 345 -9.37 -18.51 -18.86
CA LYS A 345 -7.97 -18.09 -18.69
C LYS A 345 -7.56 -17.01 -19.69
N ARG A 346 -8.05 -17.05 -20.92
CA ARG A 346 -7.82 -15.98 -21.90
C ARG A 346 -8.53 -14.69 -21.51
N ALA A 347 -9.76 -14.77 -21.00
CA ALA A 347 -10.50 -13.61 -20.52
C ALA A 347 -9.80 -12.95 -19.31
N VAL A 348 -9.33 -13.75 -18.35
CA VAL A 348 -8.53 -13.27 -17.21
C VAL A 348 -7.26 -12.58 -17.66
N ARG A 349 -6.50 -13.18 -18.60
CA ARG A 349 -5.27 -12.56 -19.13
C ARG A 349 -5.55 -11.27 -19.89
N ARG A 350 -6.66 -11.20 -20.64
CA ARG A 350 -7.05 -9.98 -21.35
C ARG A 350 -7.35 -8.85 -20.37
N TYR A 351 -8.12 -9.14 -19.34
CA TYR A 351 -8.39 -8.18 -18.28
C TYR A 351 -7.12 -7.79 -17.52
N ALA A 352 -6.27 -8.76 -17.16
CA ALA A 352 -5.00 -8.49 -16.46
C ALA A 352 -3.95 -7.77 -17.32
N SER A 353 -4.18 -7.64 -18.64
CA SER A 353 -3.35 -6.81 -19.52
C SER A 353 -3.91 -5.40 -19.74
N GLU A 354 -5.09 -5.09 -19.18
CA GLU A 354 -5.60 -3.72 -19.15
C GLU A 354 -4.80 -2.96 -18.10
N GLU A 355 -3.73 -2.30 -18.54
CA GLU A 355 -2.99 -1.36 -17.70
C GLU A 355 -3.76 -0.04 -17.62
N SER A 356 -3.88 0.51 -16.43
CA SER A 356 -4.41 1.86 -16.25
C SER A 356 -3.50 2.65 -15.33
N ARG A 357 -3.10 3.83 -15.77
CA ARG A 357 -2.15 4.66 -15.04
C ARG A 357 -2.43 6.14 -15.22
N LEU A 358 -2.12 6.91 -14.18
CA LEU A 358 -2.12 8.36 -14.22
C LEU A 358 -0.67 8.83 -14.33
N VAL A 359 -0.35 9.52 -15.42
CA VAL A 359 1.00 10.01 -15.73
C VAL A 359 1.08 11.49 -15.41
N ALA A 360 2.07 11.88 -14.61
CA ALA A 360 2.36 13.27 -14.29
C ALA A 360 2.94 14.04 -15.50
N PRO A 361 2.75 15.37 -15.56
CA PRO A 361 3.40 16.22 -16.58
C PRO A 361 4.93 16.15 -16.50
N GLN A 362 5.64 16.61 -17.56
CA GLN A 362 7.11 16.70 -17.49
C GLN A 362 7.57 17.74 -16.48
N ASP A 363 6.86 18.86 -16.46
CA ASP A 363 7.16 20.01 -15.62
C ASP A 363 6.55 19.77 -14.23
N VAL A 364 7.16 18.82 -13.50
CA VAL A 364 6.83 18.56 -12.10
C VAL A 364 7.34 19.72 -11.26
N VAL A 365 6.48 20.24 -10.38
CA VAL A 365 6.89 21.22 -9.36
C VAL A 365 7.39 20.43 -8.17
N TRP A 366 8.71 20.36 -7.99
CA TRP A 366 9.31 19.59 -6.91
C TRP A 366 9.36 20.39 -5.60
N ARG A 367 9.30 19.70 -4.46
CA ARG A 367 9.38 20.34 -3.15
C ARG A 367 10.64 21.20 -2.95
N TRP A 368 11.76 20.84 -3.58
CA TRP A 368 13.00 21.63 -3.53
C TRP A 368 13.01 22.84 -4.46
N GLU A 369 12.06 23.00 -5.38
CA GLU A 369 11.95 24.18 -6.25
C GLU A 369 11.08 25.27 -5.60
N LEU A 370 10.24 24.89 -4.62
CA LEU A 370 9.39 25.81 -3.89
C LEU A 370 10.19 26.70 -2.94
N ASP A 371 9.82 27.97 -2.86
CA ASP A 371 10.31 28.82 -1.77
C ASP A 371 9.78 28.31 -0.43
N ARG A 372 10.53 28.61 0.65
CA ARG A 372 10.24 28.06 1.98
C ARG A 372 8.84 28.41 2.48
N LYS A 373 8.35 29.61 2.19
CA LYS A 373 7.04 30.07 2.67
C LYS A 373 5.91 29.32 1.97
N GLU A 374 6.04 29.10 0.67
CA GLU A 374 5.06 28.33 -0.09
C GLU A 374 5.09 26.84 0.31
N LEU A 375 6.28 26.24 0.46
CA LEU A 375 6.41 24.87 0.94
C LEU A 375 5.77 24.70 2.32
N ASP A 376 6.11 25.56 3.29
CA ASP A 376 5.55 25.53 4.66
C ASP A 376 4.02 25.61 4.65
N LYS A 377 3.44 26.42 3.75
CA LYS A 377 1.99 26.53 3.59
C LYS A 377 1.37 25.24 3.04
N ARG A 378 1.99 24.61 2.03
CA ARG A 378 1.50 23.37 1.40
C ARG A 378 1.54 22.18 2.34
N VAL A 379 2.60 22.06 3.14
CA VAL A 379 2.82 20.92 4.03
C VAL A 379 2.13 21.04 5.40
N ALA A 380 1.63 22.23 5.77
CA ALA A 380 1.00 22.46 7.06
C ALA A 380 -0.16 21.47 7.40
N PRO A 381 -1.05 21.10 6.46
CA PRO A 381 -2.05 20.07 6.71
C PRO A 381 -1.45 18.70 7.03
N ILE A 382 -0.40 18.29 6.31
CA ILE A 382 0.31 17.01 6.53
C ILE A 382 0.97 16.99 7.91
N ILE A 383 1.67 18.07 8.29
CA ILE A 383 2.29 18.18 9.62
C ILE A 383 1.24 18.12 10.74
N THR A 384 0.11 18.79 10.54
CA THR A 384 -1.00 18.76 11.49
C THR A 384 -1.55 17.34 11.64
N GLU A 385 -1.70 16.62 10.53
CA GLU A 385 -2.22 15.25 10.55
C GLU A 385 -1.23 14.27 11.21
N TYR A 386 0.08 14.43 10.99
CA TYR A 386 1.08 13.66 11.74
C TYR A 386 0.99 13.92 13.25
N GLY A 387 0.70 15.16 13.67
CA GLY A 387 0.44 15.48 15.07
C GLY A 387 -0.70 14.64 15.65
N LYS A 388 -1.84 14.55 14.93
CA LYS A 388 -2.96 13.69 15.33
C LYS A 388 -2.60 12.21 15.34
N ALA A 389 -1.81 11.74 14.37
CA ALA A 389 -1.37 10.35 14.32
C ALA A 389 -0.48 9.97 15.50
N ILE A 390 0.39 10.88 15.95
CA ILE A 390 1.21 10.69 17.16
C ILE A 390 0.31 10.68 18.42
N GLU A 391 -0.70 11.54 18.50
CA GLU A 391 -1.65 11.54 19.63
C GLU A 391 -2.54 10.28 19.65
N PHE A 392 -2.90 9.76 18.47
CA PHE A 392 -3.70 8.56 18.32
C PHE A 392 -2.91 7.29 18.64
N ALA A 393 -1.61 7.24 18.35
CA ALA A 393 -0.78 6.05 18.60
C ALA A 393 -0.62 5.70 20.08
N GLU A 394 -0.44 4.40 20.35
CA GLU A 394 -0.06 3.86 21.68
C GLU A 394 1.23 4.52 22.19
N GLU A 395 1.40 4.62 23.51
CA GLU A 395 2.52 5.36 24.13
C GLU A 395 3.90 4.83 23.71
N ASP A 396 4.01 3.54 23.41
CA ASP A 396 5.22 2.86 22.95
C ASP A 396 5.27 2.66 21.42
N ASP A 397 4.28 3.16 20.67
CA ASP A 397 4.27 3.11 19.21
C ASP A 397 4.84 4.40 18.60
N TYR A 398 6.15 4.38 18.36
CA TYR A 398 6.89 5.48 17.76
C TYR A 398 6.80 5.53 16.22
N THR A 399 5.94 4.73 15.59
CA THR A 399 5.83 4.66 14.12
C THR A 399 5.43 6.01 13.51
N PRO A 400 4.38 6.71 14.00
CA PRO A 400 4.02 8.01 13.44
C PRO A 400 5.05 9.11 13.71
N LEU A 401 5.75 9.03 14.85
CA LEU A 401 6.82 9.97 15.20
C LEU A 401 8.01 9.81 14.24
N THR A 402 8.42 8.56 13.99
CA THR A 402 9.43 8.21 12.98
C THR A 402 9.02 8.71 11.59
N ALA A 403 7.77 8.49 11.18
CA ALA A 403 7.28 8.96 9.89
C ALA A 403 7.28 10.50 9.79
N ARG A 404 6.91 11.22 10.85
CA ARG A 404 6.94 12.69 10.87
C ARG A 404 8.37 13.22 10.79
N ALA A 405 9.31 12.64 11.54
CA ALA A 405 10.71 13.02 11.48
C ALA A 405 11.29 12.83 10.07
N GLY A 406 10.97 11.72 9.40
CA GLY A 406 11.36 11.45 8.01
C GLY A 406 10.82 12.50 7.06
N PHE A 407 9.52 12.78 7.16
CA PHE A 407 8.89 13.82 6.38
C PHE A 407 9.52 15.20 6.60
N LEU A 408 9.74 15.61 7.86
CA LEU A 408 10.36 16.89 8.22
C LEU A 408 11.78 17.01 7.66
N HIS A 409 12.57 15.93 7.67
CA HIS A 409 13.87 15.87 7.01
C HIS A 409 13.72 16.11 5.50
N ASP A 410 12.79 15.42 4.83
CA ASP A 410 12.59 15.51 3.38
C ASP A 410 12.10 16.88 2.89
N ILE A 411 11.49 17.67 3.77
CA ILE A 411 11.08 19.06 3.53
C ILE A 411 12.04 20.08 4.14
N TYR A 412 13.27 19.66 4.45
CA TYR A 412 14.38 20.52 4.88
C TYR A 412 14.10 21.27 6.19
N ARG A 413 13.29 20.66 7.07
CA ARG A 413 13.02 21.12 8.43
C ARG A 413 13.92 20.39 9.42
N PHE A 414 15.23 20.45 9.19
CA PHE A 414 16.23 19.68 9.93
C PHE A 414 16.17 19.88 11.44
N GLU A 415 15.91 21.09 11.94
CA GLU A 415 15.76 21.34 13.39
C GLU A 415 14.50 20.67 13.98
N ASP A 416 13.38 20.68 13.25
CA ASP A 416 12.16 20.03 13.71
C ASP A 416 12.27 18.50 13.62
N ALA A 417 12.92 18.00 12.56
CA ALA A 417 13.26 16.58 12.43
C ALA A 417 14.18 16.13 13.57
N LEU A 418 15.20 16.93 13.90
CA LEU A 418 16.11 16.66 15.02
C LEU A 418 15.35 16.55 16.34
N ALA A 419 14.38 17.43 16.59
CA ALA A 419 13.58 17.40 17.81
C ALA A 419 12.81 16.08 17.96
N ASP A 420 12.25 15.55 16.87
CA ASP A 420 11.56 14.26 16.88
C ASP A 420 12.53 13.08 17.04
N VAL A 421 13.67 13.13 16.34
CA VAL A 421 14.70 12.09 16.43
C VAL A 421 15.36 12.07 17.82
N ASP A 422 15.49 13.21 18.50
CA ASP A 422 15.98 13.26 19.89
C ASP A 422 15.04 12.51 20.85
N VAL A 423 13.73 12.59 20.63
CA VAL A 423 12.77 11.77 21.38
C VAL A 423 12.97 10.29 21.09
N LEU A 424 13.19 9.90 19.83
CA LEU A 424 13.48 8.52 19.45
C LEU A 424 14.79 8.02 20.09
N VAL A 425 15.84 8.84 20.12
CA VAL A 425 17.09 8.49 20.80
C VAL A 425 16.85 8.32 22.30
N GLU A 426 16.04 9.14 22.95
CA GLU A 426 15.75 8.98 24.39
C GLU A 426 14.93 7.73 24.70
N LYS A 427 13.93 7.42 23.87
CA LYS A 427 12.91 6.39 24.18
C LYS A 427 13.17 5.04 23.54
N ASN A 428 13.85 5.01 22.39
CA ASN A 428 14.05 3.83 21.56
C ASN A 428 15.40 3.91 20.81
N THR A 429 16.50 4.08 21.55
CA THR A 429 17.84 4.17 20.96
C THR A 429 18.18 2.90 20.18
N SER A 430 18.68 3.06 18.96
CA SER A 430 19.26 2.01 18.14
C SER A 430 20.37 2.59 17.26
N ALA A 431 21.19 1.74 16.65
CA ALA A 431 22.21 2.17 15.69
C ALA A 431 21.57 3.00 14.56
N ASN A 432 20.48 2.50 13.96
CA ASN A 432 19.74 3.20 12.90
C ASN A 432 19.24 4.60 13.30
N VAL A 433 18.71 4.77 14.51
CA VAL A 433 18.22 6.08 14.99
C VAL A 433 19.39 7.05 15.20
N LEU A 434 20.52 6.57 15.71
CA LEU A 434 21.73 7.39 15.88
C LEU A 434 22.35 7.79 14.53
N GLU A 435 22.43 6.86 13.57
CA GLU A 435 22.87 7.16 12.20
C GLU A 435 22.01 8.24 11.55
N TRP A 436 20.70 8.11 11.71
CA TRP A 436 19.77 9.11 11.18
C TRP A 436 19.97 10.48 11.85
N ARG A 437 20.11 10.51 13.18
CA ARG A 437 20.41 11.76 13.89
C ARG A 437 21.73 12.37 13.42
N ALA A 438 22.76 11.55 13.19
CA ALA A 438 24.04 12.02 12.67
C ALA A 438 23.90 12.71 11.31
N GLY A 439 23.10 12.14 10.39
CA GLY A 439 22.80 12.77 9.09
C GLY A 439 22.14 14.15 9.23
N ILE A 440 21.15 14.27 10.13
CA ILE A 440 20.48 15.55 10.41
C ILE A 440 21.46 16.55 11.04
N LEU A 441 22.26 16.13 12.03
CA LEU A 441 23.27 16.95 12.68
C LEU A 441 24.31 17.45 11.68
N TYR A 442 24.73 16.60 10.74
CA TYR A 442 25.66 16.98 9.68
C TYR A 442 25.07 18.04 8.75
N SER A 443 23.79 17.90 8.36
CA SER A 443 23.04 18.90 7.59
C SER A 443 22.90 20.24 8.33
N LEU A 444 22.86 20.22 9.66
CA LEU A 444 22.86 21.40 10.52
C LEU A 444 24.27 21.97 10.78
N GLY A 445 25.31 21.40 10.20
CA GLY A 445 26.70 21.83 10.38
C GLY A 445 27.32 21.41 11.72
N ARG A 446 26.71 20.46 12.44
CA ARG A 446 27.14 19.94 13.74
C ARG A 446 27.96 18.65 13.57
N ALA A 447 29.04 18.73 12.80
CA ALA A 447 29.83 17.55 12.38
C ALA A 447 30.40 16.73 13.54
N GLU A 448 30.90 17.35 14.62
CA GLU A 448 31.43 16.61 15.78
C GLU A 448 30.36 15.82 16.53
N ASP A 449 29.14 16.38 16.63
CA ASP A 449 28.01 15.67 17.24
C ASP A 449 27.59 14.49 16.35
N ALA A 450 27.58 14.68 15.02
CA ALA A 450 27.31 13.63 14.06
C ALA A 450 28.33 12.48 14.11
N ILE A 451 29.63 12.80 14.22
CA ILE A 451 30.69 11.79 14.39
C ILE A 451 30.50 11.02 15.70
N THR A 452 30.10 11.70 16.77
CA THR A 452 29.83 11.07 18.07
C THR A 452 28.66 10.08 17.98
N ASP A 453 27.60 10.45 17.27
CA ASP A 453 26.45 9.57 17.03
C ASP A 453 26.80 8.38 16.14
N LEU A 454 27.53 8.58 15.05
CA LEU A 454 27.99 7.49 14.19
C LEU A 454 28.93 6.53 14.93
N GLN A 455 29.82 7.05 15.78
CA GLN A 455 30.65 6.20 16.64
C GLN A 455 29.77 5.38 17.59
N SER A 456 28.79 6.02 18.23
CA SER A 456 27.87 5.33 19.14
C SER A 456 27.03 4.27 18.41
N ALA A 457 26.62 4.54 17.17
CA ALA A 457 25.91 3.59 16.33
C ALA A 457 26.78 2.38 15.98
N TYR A 458 28.01 2.62 15.54
CA TYR A 458 28.99 1.55 15.24
C TYR A 458 29.34 0.71 16.48
N ASP A 459 29.41 1.33 17.66
CA ASP A 459 29.67 0.62 18.92
C ASP A 459 28.49 -0.30 19.32
N ILE A 460 27.26 0.03 18.91
CA ILE A 460 26.06 -0.79 19.14
C ILE A 460 26.02 -1.95 18.13
N GLU A 461 26.12 -1.61 16.83
CA GLU A 461 26.07 -2.56 15.71
C GLU A 461 27.24 -2.24 14.76
N PRO A 462 28.35 -3.01 14.85
CA PRO A 462 29.52 -2.81 14.01
C PRO A 462 29.27 -3.22 12.54
N GLU A 463 28.67 -2.31 11.77
CA GLU A 463 28.41 -2.49 10.34
C GLU A 463 29.47 -1.75 9.50
N ASN A 464 29.92 -2.39 8.41
CA ASN A 464 30.92 -1.80 7.51
C ASN A 464 30.42 -0.45 6.94
N TRP A 465 29.15 -0.38 6.54
CA TRP A 465 28.55 0.84 6.00
C TRP A 465 28.63 2.02 6.97
N THR A 466 28.29 1.80 8.24
CA THR A 466 28.36 2.81 9.30
C THR A 466 29.80 3.25 9.55
N ALA A 467 30.75 2.30 9.56
CA ALA A 467 32.17 2.60 9.73
C ALA A 467 32.74 3.41 8.55
N LEU A 468 32.33 3.12 7.31
CA LEU A 468 32.75 3.87 6.12
C LEU A 468 32.26 5.32 6.18
N GLN A 469 30.98 5.53 6.54
CA GLN A 469 30.43 6.89 6.74
C GLN A 469 31.15 7.65 7.85
N LEU A 470 31.40 6.98 8.98
CA LEU A 470 32.10 7.53 10.12
C LEU A 470 33.55 7.93 9.75
N ALA A 471 34.27 7.07 9.04
CA ALA A 471 35.63 7.34 8.56
C ALA A 471 35.67 8.52 7.58
N GLU A 472 34.73 8.58 6.63
CA GLU A 472 34.63 9.72 5.71
C GLU A 472 34.38 11.03 6.47
N MET A 473 33.44 11.03 7.41
CA MET A 473 33.10 12.22 8.19
C MET A 473 34.26 12.68 9.09
N MET A 474 34.96 11.73 9.72
CA MET A 474 36.21 12.00 10.46
C MET A 474 37.27 12.62 9.56
N ALA A 475 37.45 12.12 8.33
CA ALA A 475 38.42 12.68 7.41
C ALA A 475 38.09 14.11 7.00
N TYR A 476 36.83 14.43 6.71
CA TYR A 476 36.41 15.82 6.44
C TYR A 476 36.53 16.74 7.66
N ALA A 477 36.47 16.20 8.88
CA ALA A 477 36.77 16.92 10.12
C ALA A 477 38.29 17.06 10.38
N GLY A 478 39.14 16.49 9.52
CA GLY A 478 40.61 16.54 9.66
C GLY A 478 41.21 15.44 10.54
N ARG A 479 40.39 14.47 11.00
CA ARG A 479 40.79 13.32 11.82
C ARG A 479 41.23 12.15 10.94
N HIS A 480 42.18 12.40 10.03
CA HIS A 480 42.58 11.43 9.00
C HIS A 480 43.17 10.15 9.58
N GLU A 481 44.01 10.26 10.61
CA GLU A 481 44.64 9.12 11.27
C GLU A 481 43.61 8.19 11.93
N GLU A 482 42.63 8.76 12.63
CA GLU A 482 41.57 7.98 13.27
C GLU A 482 40.67 7.30 12.23
N ALA A 483 40.35 7.99 11.14
CA ALA A 483 39.62 7.41 10.02
C ALA A 483 40.37 6.23 9.38
N LEU A 484 41.69 6.36 9.18
CA LEU A 484 42.54 5.29 8.65
C LEU A 484 42.60 4.08 9.60
N GLU A 485 42.79 4.32 10.90
CA GLU A 485 42.82 3.24 11.90
C GLU A 485 41.49 2.46 11.93
N LEU A 486 40.35 3.17 11.83
CA LEU A 486 39.05 2.54 11.73
C LEU A 486 38.96 1.67 10.46
N LEU A 487 39.30 2.22 9.29
CA LEU A 487 39.27 1.50 8.02
C LEU A 487 40.16 0.25 8.04
N GLU A 488 41.38 0.34 8.57
CA GLU A 488 42.32 -0.79 8.67
C GLU A 488 41.81 -1.92 9.59
N SER A 489 40.86 -1.63 10.47
CA SER A 489 40.26 -2.61 11.37
C SER A 489 39.10 -3.40 10.76
N LEU A 490 38.56 -2.95 9.61
CA LEU A 490 37.33 -3.50 9.06
C LEU A 490 37.53 -4.84 8.35
N PRO A 491 36.68 -5.84 8.62
CA PRO A 491 36.58 -7.03 7.78
C PRO A 491 35.83 -6.70 6.48
N ILE A 492 36.57 -6.47 5.39
CA ILE A 492 35.98 -6.12 4.10
C ILE A 492 35.64 -7.38 3.29
N SER A 493 34.36 -7.49 2.89
CA SER A 493 33.88 -8.50 1.96
C SER A 493 34.13 -8.09 0.51
N ASP A 494 34.05 -9.04 -0.43
CA ASP A 494 34.16 -8.72 -1.86
C ASP A 494 33.05 -7.75 -2.32
N GLU A 495 31.87 -7.80 -1.70
CA GLU A 495 30.73 -6.94 -2.02
C GLU A 495 30.94 -5.49 -1.57
N ASP A 496 31.59 -5.29 -0.42
CA ASP A 496 31.85 -3.97 0.17
C ASP A 496 33.17 -3.33 -0.31
N SER A 497 33.97 -4.09 -1.05
CA SER A 497 35.34 -3.69 -1.43
C SER A 497 35.41 -2.36 -2.21
N TRP A 498 34.43 -2.06 -3.05
CA TRP A 498 34.36 -0.78 -3.77
C TRP A 498 34.08 0.39 -2.82
N GLY A 499 33.20 0.20 -1.83
CA GLY A 499 32.86 1.22 -0.84
C GLY A 499 34.07 1.52 0.05
N TYR A 500 34.78 0.47 0.47
CA TYR A 500 36.05 0.61 1.18
C TYR A 500 37.09 1.37 0.36
N ALA A 501 37.34 0.96 -0.89
CA ALA A 501 38.33 1.60 -1.75
C ALA A 501 38.03 3.08 -1.99
N GLY A 502 36.75 3.42 -2.20
CA GLY A 502 36.29 4.80 -2.34
C GLY A 502 36.54 5.65 -1.08
N THR A 503 36.11 5.16 0.09
CA THR A 503 36.30 5.86 1.37
C THR A 503 37.78 5.99 1.71
N TYR A 504 38.57 4.93 1.55
CA TYR A 504 40.02 4.94 1.73
C TYR A 504 40.69 5.98 0.83
N ALA A 505 40.30 6.04 -0.45
CA ALA A 505 40.81 7.03 -1.39
C ALA A 505 40.49 8.46 -0.94
N THR A 506 39.25 8.72 -0.49
CA THR A 506 38.85 10.02 0.07
C THR A 506 39.72 10.40 1.27
N VAL A 507 39.92 9.48 2.22
CA VAL A 507 40.73 9.72 3.43
C VAL A 507 42.18 10.03 3.06
N MET A 508 42.78 9.22 2.18
CA MET A 508 44.16 9.42 1.72
C MET A 508 44.33 10.71 0.92
N GLY A 509 43.37 11.04 0.07
CA GLY A 509 43.35 12.30 -0.68
C GLY A 509 43.31 13.51 0.24
N LEU A 510 42.45 13.51 1.26
CA LEU A 510 42.34 14.59 2.25
C LEU A 510 43.59 14.71 3.14
N LYS A 511 44.26 13.58 3.41
CA LYS A 511 45.59 13.53 4.05
C LYS A 511 46.71 14.07 3.16
N GLY A 512 46.45 14.27 1.86
CA GLY A 512 47.41 14.80 0.88
C GLY A 512 48.19 13.73 0.10
N ASP A 513 47.80 12.45 0.20
CA ASP A 513 48.39 11.33 -0.52
C ASP A 513 47.45 10.81 -1.61
N ALA A 514 47.27 11.63 -2.65
CA ALA A 514 46.49 11.25 -3.81
C ALA A 514 47.10 10.07 -4.59
N ALA A 515 48.39 9.79 -4.42
CA ALA A 515 49.05 8.68 -5.12
C ALA A 515 48.62 7.33 -4.54
N ALA A 516 48.58 7.21 -3.22
CA ALA A 516 48.05 6.02 -2.54
C ALA A 516 46.57 5.80 -2.85
N ALA A 517 45.78 6.87 -2.86
CA ALA A 517 44.36 6.81 -3.23
C ALA A 517 44.14 6.25 -4.64
N LEU A 518 44.85 6.78 -5.64
CA LEU A 518 44.77 6.30 -7.02
C LEU A 518 45.27 4.85 -7.18
N ALA A 519 46.26 4.43 -6.38
CA ALA A 519 46.76 3.07 -6.41
C ALA A 519 45.70 2.07 -5.90
N ALA A 520 45.04 2.38 -4.79
CA ALA A 520 43.97 1.53 -4.23
C ALA A 520 42.77 1.41 -5.20
N LEU A 521 42.35 2.52 -5.80
CA LEU A 521 41.27 2.54 -6.80
C LEU A 521 41.65 1.79 -8.09
N ALA A 522 42.92 1.88 -8.52
CA ALA A 522 43.41 1.14 -9.68
C ALA A 522 43.45 -0.38 -9.40
N GLU A 523 43.77 -0.79 -8.18
CA GLU A 523 43.68 -2.19 -7.76
C GLU A 523 42.24 -2.70 -7.81
N GLU A 524 41.30 -1.97 -7.19
CA GLU A 524 39.88 -2.34 -7.16
C GLU A 524 39.29 -2.43 -8.58
N THR A 525 39.55 -1.44 -9.44
CA THR A 525 39.01 -1.44 -10.82
C THR A 525 39.70 -2.45 -11.74
N ALA A 526 40.90 -2.92 -11.41
CA ALA A 526 41.58 -4.01 -12.10
C ALA A 526 41.08 -5.39 -11.67
N ASP A 527 40.81 -5.56 -10.38
CA ASP A 527 40.24 -6.80 -9.80
C ASP A 527 38.79 -6.99 -10.24
N LYS A 528 37.97 -5.93 -10.19
CA LYS A 528 36.53 -5.95 -10.49
C LYS A 528 36.17 -5.01 -11.65
N PRO A 529 36.64 -5.27 -12.89
CA PRO A 529 36.50 -4.34 -14.01
C PRO A 529 35.07 -4.16 -14.53
N GLN A 530 34.10 -4.93 -14.02
CA GLN A 530 32.68 -4.86 -14.36
C GLN A 530 31.83 -4.25 -13.24
N ASN A 531 32.40 -3.97 -12.07
CA ASN A 531 31.68 -3.33 -10.98
C ASN A 531 31.55 -1.82 -11.29
N ALA A 532 30.33 -1.36 -11.51
CA ALA A 532 30.07 0.03 -11.88
C ALA A 532 30.40 1.01 -10.74
N ASP A 533 30.16 0.62 -9.49
CA ASP A 533 30.35 1.46 -8.31
C ASP A 533 31.83 1.69 -8.00
N GLY A 534 32.68 0.67 -8.14
CA GLY A 534 34.14 0.79 -8.03
C GLY A 534 34.75 1.66 -9.13
N LEU A 535 34.28 1.51 -10.38
CA LEU A 535 34.65 2.40 -11.48
C LEU A 535 34.18 3.84 -11.22
N ASN A 536 32.99 4.01 -10.64
CA ASN A 536 32.47 5.31 -10.27
C ASN A 536 33.27 5.95 -9.13
N ALA A 537 33.69 5.17 -8.12
CA ALA A 537 34.53 5.65 -7.03
C ALA A 537 35.86 6.21 -7.55
N ASP A 538 36.50 5.54 -8.52
CA ASP A 538 37.71 6.06 -9.17
C ASP A 538 37.44 7.34 -9.97
N CYS A 539 36.37 7.35 -10.77
CA CYS A 539 35.95 8.53 -11.54
C CYS A 539 35.69 9.74 -10.61
N TRP A 540 34.88 9.53 -9.57
CA TRP A 540 34.52 10.53 -8.58
C TRP A 540 35.75 11.08 -7.88
N PHE A 541 36.65 10.23 -7.39
CA PHE A 541 37.88 10.65 -6.73
C PHE A 541 38.75 11.54 -7.63
N ARG A 542 38.98 11.12 -8.89
CA ARG A 542 39.77 11.89 -9.86
C ARG A 542 39.18 13.27 -10.13
N GLY A 543 37.87 13.34 -10.30
CA GLY A 543 37.14 14.59 -10.52
C GLY A 543 37.15 15.49 -9.29
N LEU A 544 36.77 14.96 -8.13
CA LEU A 544 36.64 15.73 -6.90
C LEU A 544 37.99 16.27 -6.42
N PHE A 545 39.04 15.45 -6.40
CA PHE A 545 40.39 15.85 -5.97
C PHE A 545 41.23 16.51 -7.08
N ASN A 546 40.68 16.64 -8.30
CA ASN A 546 41.37 17.22 -9.45
C ASN A 546 42.73 16.56 -9.73
N THR A 547 42.76 15.24 -9.76
CA THR A 547 43.99 14.43 -9.88
C THR A 547 43.78 13.27 -10.84
N GLY A 548 44.86 12.83 -11.50
CA GLY A 548 44.78 11.68 -12.41
C GLY A 548 43.77 11.83 -13.56
N LEU A 549 43.56 13.05 -14.09
CA LEU A 549 42.53 13.31 -15.10
C LEU A 549 42.81 12.67 -16.47
N GLU A 550 44.08 12.35 -16.77
CA GLU A 550 44.43 11.64 -17.99
C GLU A 550 43.84 10.22 -17.96
N GLY A 551 43.01 9.88 -18.95
CA GLY A 551 42.29 8.61 -19.02
C GLY A 551 41.04 8.51 -18.12
N ALA A 552 40.76 9.50 -17.26
CA ALA A 552 39.64 9.46 -16.32
C ALA A 552 38.27 9.26 -17.02
N LEU A 553 38.04 9.94 -18.15
CA LEU A 553 36.79 9.84 -18.91
C LEU A 553 36.50 8.42 -19.42
N GLU A 554 37.53 7.60 -19.68
CA GLU A 554 37.37 6.20 -20.09
C GLU A 554 36.82 5.37 -18.93
N VAL A 555 37.37 5.57 -17.72
CA VAL A 555 36.87 4.90 -16.50
C VAL A 555 35.43 5.32 -16.20
N CYS A 556 35.15 6.62 -16.23
CA CYS A 556 33.80 7.16 -16.02
C CYS A 556 32.78 6.59 -17.03
N THR A 557 33.17 6.50 -18.31
CA THR A 557 32.28 5.96 -19.36
C THR A 557 32.02 4.47 -19.14
N ARG A 558 33.03 3.69 -18.74
CA ARG A 558 32.83 2.30 -18.34
C ARG A 558 31.90 2.16 -17.14
N ALA A 559 31.99 3.05 -16.15
CA ALA A 559 31.07 3.06 -15.01
C ALA A 559 29.62 3.22 -15.49
N ILE A 560 29.36 4.21 -16.36
CA ILE A 560 28.03 4.47 -16.95
C ILE A 560 27.52 3.25 -17.73
N GLU A 561 28.35 2.65 -18.59
CA GLU A 561 27.95 1.50 -19.41
C GLU A 561 27.64 0.22 -18.61
N ARG A 562 28.05 0.16 -17.33
CA ARG A 562 27.84 -1.00 -16.46
C ARG A 562 26.79 -0.74 -15.38
N ALA A 563 26.35 0.50 -15.24
CA ALA A 563 25.41 0.90 -14.20
C ALA A 563 23.97 0.48 -14.52
N ASN A 564 23.26 0.00 -13.51
CA ASN A 564 21.79 -0.12 -13.57
C ASN A 564 21.11 1.26 -13.37
N ASN A 565 21.76 2.15 -12.62
CA ASN A 565 21.38 3.55 -12.44
C ASN A 565 22.57 4.44 -12.79
N SER A 566 22.53 5.09 -13.96
CA SER A 566 23.65 5.89 -14.45
C SER A 566 23.71 7.33 -13.90
N ALA A 567 22.70 7.79 -13.14
CA ALA A 567 22.63 9.20 -12.72
C ALA A 567 23.85 9.64 -11.87
N PRO A 568 24.28 8.90 -10.83
CA PRO A 568 25.49 9.26 -10.07
C PRO A 568 26.77 9.18 -10.90
N MET A 569 26.84 8.27 -11.89
CA MET A 569 28.02 8.11 -12.74
C MET A 569 28.15 9.23 -13.77
N LEU A 570 27.02 9.74 -14.27
CA LEU A 570 26.98 10.93 -15.11
C LEU A 570 27.45 12.16 -14.32
N ASP A 571 27.02 12.32 -13.07
CA ASP A 571 27.51 13.38 -12.17
C ASP A 571 29.04 13.32 -11.97
N SER A 572 29.59 12.14 -11.68
CA SER A 572 31.05 11.94 -11.55
C SER A 572 31.79 12.30 -12.83
N ARG A 573 31.28 11.90 -14.01
CA ARG A 573 31.90 12.25 -15.29
C ARG A 573 31.81 13.75 -15.56
N ALA A 574 30.71 14.39 -15.19
CA ALA A 574 30.56 15.83 -15.28
C ALA A 574 31.58 16.57 -14.40
N MET A 575 31.87 16.07 -13.20
CA MET A 575 32.93 16.61 -12.34
C MET A 575 34.30 16.54 -13.03
N VAL A 576 34.63 15.42 -13.68
CA VAL A 576 35.87 15.30 -14.46
C VAL A 576 35.88 16.28 -15.64
N HIS A 577 34.78 16.39 -16.40
CA HIS A 577 34.65 17.38 -17.48
C HIS A 577 34.83 18.82 -16.96
N TYR A 578 34.24 19.15 -15.82
CA TYR A 578 34.39 20.43 -15.14
C TYR A 578 35.87 20.74 -14.83
N ARG A 579 36.60 19.79 -14.24
CA ARG A 579 38.05 19.95 -13.95
C ARG A 579 38.89 20.14 -15.20
N MET A 580 38.50 19.51 -16.30
CA MET A 580 39.15 19.66 -17.60
C MET A 580 38.77 20.95 -18.33
N GLY A 581 37.81 21.74 -17.81
CA GLY A 581 37.28 22.94 -18.48
C GLY A 581 36.30 22.65 -19.62
N ASN A 582 35.82 21.41 -19.73
CA ASN A 582 34.89 20.95 -20.76
C ASN A 582 33.44 21.21 -20.33
N TYR A 583 33.07 22.47 -20.13
CA TYR A 583 31.78 22.86 -19.52
C TYR A 583 30.54 22.39 -20.29
N ASP A 584 30.54 22.46 -21.62
CA ASP A 584 29.39 22.00 -22.42
C ASP A 584 29.12 20.50 -22.22
N ALA A 585 30.17 19.68 -22.14
CA ALA A 585 30.05 18.25 -21.90
C ALA A 585 29.58 17.95 -20.46
N ALA A 586 30.11 18.70 -19.49
CA ALA A 586 29.68 18.59 -18.09
C ALA A 586 28.18 18.93 -17.94
N LEU A 587 27.71 20.03 -18.55
CA LEU A 587 26.29 20.40 -18.52
C LEU A 587 25.40 19.32 -19.14
N SER A 588 25.81 18.76 -20.28
CA SER A 588 25.06 17.66 -20.91
C SER A 588 24.91 16.45 -19.99
N ASP A 589 25.98 16.05 -19.30
CA ASP A 589 25.95 14.94 -18.35
C ASP A 589 25.08 15.26 -17.13
N LEU A 590 25.15 16.49 -16.60
CA LEU A 590 24.36 16.94 -15.46
C LEU A 590 22.87 17.02 -15.78
N ASP A 591 22.50 17.49 -16.96
CA ASP A 591 21.12 17.53 -17.39
C ASP A 591 20.57 16.11 -17.55
N SER A 592 21.34 15.17 -18.12
CA SER A 592 20.95 13.76 -18.17
C SER A 592 20.88 13.11 -16.78
N ALA A 593 21.76 13.47 -15.85
CA ALA A 593 21.72 12.98 -14.47
C ALA A 593 20.44 13.45 -13.77
N LEU A 594 20.09 14.73 -13.90
CA LEU A 594 18.90 15.33 -13.31
C LEU A 594 17.60 14.88 -13.99
N GLU A 595 17.64 14.51 -15.27
CA GLU A 595 16.53 13.83 -15.95
C GLU A 595 16.28 12.42 -15.41
N LEU A 596 17.29 11.73 -14.88
CA LEU A 596 17.16 10.39 -14.31
C LEU A 596 16.84 10.44 -12.81
N SER A 597 17.42 11.40 -12.09
CA SER A 597 17.26 11.60 -10.66
C SER A 597 17.21 13.11 -10.34
N PRO A 598 16.00 13.71 -10.35
CA PRO A 598 15.81 15.17 -10.20
C PRO A 598 16.31 15.77 -8.88
N GLY A 599 16.44 14.95 -7.83
CA GLY A 599 16.87 15.36 -6.49
C GLY A 599 18.38 15.33 -6.23
N LEU A 600 19.23 15.07 -7.25
CA LEU A 600 20.68 15.00 -7.06
C LEU A 600 21.28 16.37 -6.74
N SER A 601 21.44 16.67 -5.45
CA SER A 601 21.94 17.95 -4.94
C SER A 601 23.36 18.27 -5.44
N ALA A 602 24.24 17.27 -5.53
CA ALA A 602 25.58 17.41 -6.12
C ALA A 602 25.54 17.90 -7.57
N SER A 603 24.64 17.35 -8.39
CA SER A 603 24.48 17.73 -9.79
C SER A 603 23.91 19.13 -9.96
N HIS A 604 22.92 19.50 -9.16
CA HIS A 604 22.45 20.89 -9.08
C HIS A 604 23.60 21.83 -8.71
N TYR A 605 24.41 21.48 -7.71
CA TYR A 605 25.53 22.33 -7.30
C TYR A 605 26.54 22.54 -8.43
N LEU A 606 27.00 21.44 -9.06
CA LEU A 606 28.00 21.53 -10.12
C LEU A 606 27.46 22.24 -11.36
N ARG A 607 26.20 22.00 -11.73
CA ARG A 607 25.53 22.71 -12.84
C ARG A 607 25.45 24.20 -12.55
N GLY A 608 25.06 24.57 -11.34
CA GLY A 608 25.02 25.96 -10.89
C GLY A 608 26.38 26.64 -10.95
N ALA A 609 27.42 25.98 -10.46
CA ALA A 609 28.79 26.48 -10.49
C ALA A 609 29.29 26.72 -11.94
N ILE A 610 29.04 25.76 -12.85
CA ILE A 610 29.41 25.89 -14.26
C ILE A 610 28.65 27.03 -14.94
N ARG A 611 27.33 27.08 -14.76
CA ARG A 611 26.48 28.14 -15.34
C ARG A 611 26.94 29.52 -14.89
N LEU A 612 27.27 29.69 -13.61
CA LEU A 612 27.79 30.96 -13.09
C LEU A 612 29.17 31.29 -13.65
N ALA A 613 30.07 30.32 -13.77
CA ALA A 613 31.37 30.49 -14.43
C ALA A 613 31.24 30.90 -15.91
N MET A 614 30.18 30.44 -16.59
CA MET A 614 29.82 30.82 -17.96
C MET A 614 29.02 32.13 -18.06
N GLY A 615 28.68 32.76 -16.94
CA GLY A 615 27.93 34.03 -16.87
C GLY A 615 26.40 33.88 -16.91
N ASP A 616 25.87 32.66 -16.87
CA ASP A 616 24.44 32.40 -16.71
C ASP A 616 24.04 32.52 -15.22
N LYS A 617 23.23 33.53 -14.92
CA LYS A 617 22.75 33.82 -13.56
C LYS A 617 21.76 32.77 -13.04
N GLY A 618 21.15 31.97 -13.92
CA GLY A 618 20.26 30.89 -13.53
C GLY A 618 20.95 29.83 -12.68
N GLY A 619 22.28 29.72 -12.74
CA GLY A 619 23.02 28.83 -11.86
C GLY A 619 22.86 29.12 -10.36
N ARG A 620 22.43 30.33 -9.95
CA ARG A 620 22.12 30.62 -8.54
C ARG A 620 20.97 29.79 -8.00
N GLU A 621 19.95 29.56 -8.83
CA GLU A 621 18.80 28.75 -8.47
C GLU A 621 19.21 27.30 -8.24
N ASP A 622 20.06 26.76 -9.12
CA ASP A 622 20.63 25.43 -8.95
C ASP A 622 21.44 25.30 -7.64
N ILE A 623 22.27 26.31 -7.30
CA ILE A 623 22.99 26.34 -6.02
C ILE A 623 22.03 26.39 -4.83
N GLU A 624 20.98 27.21 -4.90
CA GLU A 624 19.98 27.31 -3.82
C GLU A 624 19.23 25.99 -3.62
N ILE A 625 18.88 25.29 -4.70
CA ILE A 625 18.28 23.94 -4.65
C ILE A 625 19.26 22.97 -3.99
N ALA A 626 20.50 22.91 -4.46
CA ALA A 626 21.51 22.00 -3.93
C ALA A 626 21.73 22.17 -2.43
N LEU A 627 21.84 23.41 -1.95
CA LEU A 627 22.08 23.73 -0.55
C LEU A 627 20.83 23.67 0.32
N ARG A 628 19.64 23.66 -0.28
CA ARG A 628 18.40 23.35 0.42
C ARG A 628 18.31 21.87 0.73
N ILE A 629 18.65 21.02 -0.24
CA ILE A 629 18.65 19.55 -0.09
C ILE A 629 19.79 19.09 0.81
N SER A 630 21.02 19.59 0.58
CA SER A 630 22.24 19.18 1.27
C SER A 630 23.08 20.41 1.65
N PRO A 631 22.77 21.09 2.78
CA PRO A 631 23.45 22.31 3.20
C PRO A 631 24.97 22.17 3.36
N GLU A 632 25.44 20.99 3.73
CA GLU A 632 26.84 20.62 3.93
C GLU A 632 27.67 20.65 2.64
N LEU A 633 27.05 20.56 1.46
CA LEU A 633 27.75 20.47 0.18
C LEU A 633 28.68 21.66 -0.04
N LYS A 634 28.29 22.85 0.39
CA LYS A 634 29.12 24.05 0.25
C LYS A 634 30.47 23.85 0.94
N ALA A 635 30.47 23.43 2.21
CA ALA A 635 31.69 23.23 2.97
C ALA A 635 32.57 22.14 2.36
N ARG A 636 31.93 21.05 1.91
CA ARG A 636 32.61 19.93 1.23
C ARG A 636 33.29 20.38 -0.07
N TYR A 637 32.57 21.08 -0.94
CA TYR A 637 33.10 21.52 -2.23
C TYR A 637 34.10 22.66 -2.14
N ASP A 638 33.97 23.55 -1.15
CA ASP A 638 34.97 24.58 -0.86
C ASP A 638 36.34 23.96 -0.54
N LEU A 639 36.38 22.86 0.22
CA LEU A 639 37.60 22.11 0.54
C LEU A 639 38.28 21.56 -0.71
N HIS A 640 37.48 21.16 -1.70
CA HIS A 640 37.94 20.64 -2.98
C HIS A 640 38.14 21.71 -4.06
N GLN A 641 38.05 23.00 -3.73
CA GLN A 641 38.19 24.09 -4.71
C GLN A 641 37.15 24.04 -5.84
N VAL A 642 35.95 23.54 -5.56
CA VAL A 642 34.77 23.68 -6.44
C VAL A 642 33.99 24.89 -5.89
N LYS A 643 34.39 26.10 -6.29
CA LYS A 643 33.88 27.34 -5.71
C LYS A 643 32.82 27.98 -6.59
N VAL A 644 31.87 28.63 -5.92
CA VAL A 644 30.90 29.53 -6.52
C VAL A 644 31.19 30.94 -5.97
N ASP A 645 31.63 31.85 -6.84
CA ASP A 645 31.96 33.24 -6.49
C ASP A 645 30.73 34.17 -6.42
#